data_AF-A0AB38YC15-F1
#
_entry.id   AF-A0AB38YC15-F1
#
_cell.length_a   1.000
_cell.length_b   1.000
_cell.length_c   1.000
_cell.angle_alpha   90.00
_cell.angle_beta   90.00
_cell.angle_gamma   90.00
#
_symmetry.space_group_name_H-M   'P 1'
#
loop_
_entity.id
_entity.type
_entity.pdbx_description
1 polymer ?
#
loop_
_entity_poly.entity_id
_entity_poly.type
_entity_poly.pdbx_seq_one_letter_code
_entity_poly.pdbx_strand_id
1 'polypeptide(L)'
;MKNHTTVYSGFALCALSLALAGCLPEDEKKSSFSMPQGLASNASTVQTPVSSAGTWTVIRQNQLVGGASGICSSAGQGACEDWNAWAAGNLTPEQIANSAVAVTEPIELSEAKIAALVADPSWAEDEDFQTGVELILNYLRGEIVDGDGVAEYDDWSDFRAAFLDVANSDVDGLPEGIDGDVIWFDSTSAQYATFESLKKADERLNYTVDAGKVAAAKAVIAGLPADTLDEDQQAINEVLDSLESATTRNQDELLAAIRAFVLNGEVLGDGAIWDTMDEDDWYDILLYETSTEVEKSKPYDGPQDQTYQISQAIIDAIAAADWWVESEGAQTVAILQHLLDENEGVTFEFSSRDAFRDAFMPVLLKEGFENGGQLWNSLSAELRFRLMEELVDDIADYERPIEYVSHDDTRNRDSVTIIEDFIAKAKVAGNTDTPKILVMTSSAANSYEAADYYVGMFTHEGATAEWLPLDRAYRKAHDANQCDWLSAYHSGFSSAAHLDLLYPDYFTAHMDACENGLAAMIDSADGIFINGGDQVRTFDALVTFNDGNRVDSAELTQILARHAAGELVIGGTSAGAAVQAGGKLNDSANTNPMVTAGSPHGILKNGYTANSAELTGGMGIFDFGVTDTHFSERARETRLIRLVEHGDVRFGFGVDETTALNVRHEKDENDEERVVMTVSGRSGVYIVDYDTATTIADAPFETRGVTTHYLNAGDSFVWYPATETYVVHVDENRTAKTVASSPSATTTSSDILYQTEYVDMATALFMNGGAIARGTSDEDDPEYRVELKVNSNTRAFQSGDAVTYTYVEVELSHDNNY
;
A
#
# COMPACT_ATOMS: atom_id res chain seq x y z
N MET A 1 3.36 -78.44 2.91
CA MET A 1 3.43 -78.25 4.37
C MET A 1 4.87 -77.98 4.70
N LYS A 2 5.25 -76.71 4.78
CA LYS A 2 4.54 -75.58 4.14
C LYS A 2 5.60 -74.50 3.91
N ASN A 3 6.17 -74.40 2.70
CA ASN A 3 5.57 -73.85 1.46
C ASN A 3 5.50 -72.33 1.57
N HIS A 4 5.80 -71.49 0.59
CA HIS A 4 6.23 -71.58 -0.81
C HIS A 4 6.56 -70.08 -1.15
N THR A 5 7.53 -69.72 -1.99
CA THR A 5 7.35 -69.53 -3.46
C THR A 5 6.24 -68.50 -3.74
N THR A 6 6.34 -67.48 -4.58
CA THR A 6 6.72 -67.42 -6.01
C THR A 6 6.47 -65.95 -6.39
N VAL A 7 7.39 -65.23 -7.02
CA VAL A 7 7.32 -64.88 -8.47
C VAL A 7 5.88 -64.83 -9.02
N TYR A 8 5.47 -63.66 -9.53
CA TYR A 8 4.74 -63.59 -10.80
C TYR A 8 5.08 -62.27 -11.50
N SER A 9 6.06 -62.37 -12.39
CA SER A 9 6.13 -61.64 -13.65
C SER A 9 5.11 -62.23 -14.63
N GLY A 10 4.44 -61.39 -15.42
CA GLY A 10 3.64 -61.81 -16.58
C GLY A 10 2.87 -60.64 -17.19
N PHE A 11 3.47 -59.93 -18.16
CA PHE A 11 3.18 -60.06 -19.61
C PHE A 11 1.71 -59.79 -19.94
N ALA A 12 1.38 -58.73 -20.68
CA ALA A 12 1.42 -58.61 -22.15
C ALA A 12 0.11 -57.86 -22.55
N LEU A 13 -0.06 -57.07 -23.60
CA LEU A 13 0.57 -56.97 -24.91
C LEU A 13 0.01 -55.72 -25.64
N CYS A 14 0.81 -55.13 -26.54
CA CYS A 14 0.46 -54.48 -27.82
C CYS A 14 -0.47 -53.23 -27.85
N ALA A 15 -0.26 -52.23 -28.70
CA ALA A 15 0.25 -52.23 -30.08
C ALA A 15 1.03 -50.93 -30.36
N LEU A 16 2.19 -50.97 -31.05
CA LEU A 16 2.36 -50.79 -32.51
C LEU A 16 1.63 -49.53 -33.05
N SER A 17 2.26 -48.59 -33.77
CA SER A 17 3.35 -48.73 -34.73
C SER A 17 3.78 -47.38 -35.32
N LEU A 18 5.08 -47.24 -35.64
CA LEU A 18 5.71 -46.74 -36.89
C LEU A 18 5.21 -45.42 -37.53
N ALA A 19 6.02 -44.55 -38.13
CA ALA A 19 7.45 -44.53 -38.39
C ALA A 19 7.85 -43.26 -39.18
N LEU A 20 9.13 -42.90 -39.01
CA LEU A 20 10.12 -42.49 -40.03
C LEU A 20 10.02 -41.14 -40.75
N ALA A 21 11.04 -40.31 -40.45
CA ALA A 21 12.06 -39.76 -41.37
C ALA A 21 11.59 -38.93 -42.59
N GLY A 22 12.20 -37.80 -42.95
CA GLY A 22 13.46 -37.19 -42.58
C GLY A 22 13.92 -36.28 -43.73
N CYS A 23 14.86 -35.38 -43.41
CA CYS A 23 15.74 -34.64 -44.32
C CYS A 23 15.20 -33.44 -45.13
N LEU A 24 15.71 -32.28 -44.71
CA LEU A 24 16.13 -31.05 -45.45
C LEU A 24 16.87 -31.33 -46.80
N PRO A 25 17.26 -30.33 -47.65
CA PRO A 25 17.30 -28.86 -47.46
C PRO A 25 16.92 -27.96 -48.68
N GLU A 26 16.94 -26.64 -48.40
CA GLU A 26 17.38 -25.48 -49.22
C GLU A 26 16.61 -24.92 -50.44
N ASP A 27 16.27 -23.63 -50.27
CA ASP A 27 16.49 -22.47 -51.17
C ASP A 27 15.46 -21.93 -52.19
N GLU A 28 15.31 -20.59 -52.06
CA GLU A 28 15.02 -19.53 -53.04
C GLU A 28 13.61 -19.28 -53.66
N LYS A 29 13.15 -18.04 -53.37
CA LYS A 29 12.58 -17.02 -54.29
C LYS A 29 11.16 -17.14 -54.86
N LYS A 30 10.38 -16.11 -54.47
CA LYS A 30 9.54 -15.20 -55.27
C LYS A 30 8.33 -15.73 -56.07
N SER A 31 7.19 -15.17 -55.64
CA SER A 31 6.16 -14.47 -56.44
C SER A 31 4.96 -15.25 -56.99
N SER A 32 3.80 -14.71 -56.58
CA SER A 32 2.58 -14.47 -57.35
C SER A 32 1.66 -15.65 -57.69
N PHE A 33 0.40 -15.53 -57.23
CA PHE A 33 -0.79 -15.26 -58.06
C PHE A 33 -2.01 -16.16 -57.77
N SER A 34 -3.15 -15.47 -57.64
CA SER A 34 -4.56 -15.84 -57.88
C SER A 34 -5.29 -16.89 -57.03
N MET A 35 -6.33 -16.39 -56.33
CA MET A 35 -7.58 -17.09 -56.00
C MET A 35 -8.30 -17.61 -57.27
N PRO A 36 -9.26 -18.55 -57.09
CA PRO A 36 -10.64 -18.14 -57.37
C PRO A 36 -11.72 -18.64 -56.40
N GLN A 37 -12.64 -17.70 -56.19
CA GLN A 37 -14.03 -17.67 -55.72
C GLN A 37 -14.95 -18.91 -55.81
N GLY A 38 -15.92 -18.91 -54.88
CA GLY A 38 -17.30 -19.44 -55.03
C GLY A 38 -17.73 -20.21 -53.77
N LEU A 39 -18.75 -19.87 -52.99
CA LEU A 39 -20.04 -19.27 -53.29
C LEU A 39 -20.63 -18.58 -52.04
N ALA A 40 -21.40 -17.52 -52.31
CA ALA A 40 -21.98 -16.58 -51.37
C ALA A 40 -23.35 -17.01 -50.81
N SER A 41 -23.70 -16.43 -49.65
CA SER A 41 -25.04 -15.89 -49.40
C SER A 41 -24.96 -14.51 -48.72
N ASN A 42 -25.32 -13.50 -49.52
CA ASN A 42 -25.72 -12.10 -49.24
C ASN A 42 -26.69 -11.97 -48.03
N ALA A 43 -26.94 -10.84 -47.38
CA ALA A 43 -26.54 -9.41 -47.39
C ALA A 43 -27.16 -8.82 -46.08
N SER A 44 -26.75 -7.71 -45.46
CA SER A 44 -26.43 -6.40 -46.03
C SER A 44 -25.58 -5.57 -45.05
N THR A 45 -24.56 -4.93 -45.64
CA THR A 45 -23.66 -3.90 -45.11
C THR A 45 -24.35 -2.64 -44.58
N VAL A 46 -23.83 -2.12 -43.46
CA VAL A 46 -23.61 -0.67 -43.29
C VAL A 46 -22.12 -0.46 -43.03
N GLN A 47 -21.55 0.46 -43.81
CA GLN A 47 -20.15 0.87 -43.81
C GLN A 47 -19.81 1.60 -42.51
N THR A 48 -18.68 1.23 -41.90
CA THR A 48 -17.98 2.05 -40.92
C THR A 48 -17.16 3.14 -41.62
N PRO A 49 -17.39 4.43 -41.38
CA PRO A 49 -16.34 5.41 -41.44
C PRO A 49 -15.69 5.51 -40.06
N VAL A 50 -14.44 5.07 -39.99
CA VAL A 50 -13.48 5.55 -39.01
C VAL A 50 -13.35 7.06 -39.22
N SER A 51 -13.61 7.86 -38.18
CA SER A 51 -13.06 9.21 -38.08
C SER A 51 -12.91 9.63 -36.62
N SER A 52 -11.64 9.64 -36.18
CA SER A 52 -11.05 10.50 -35.15
C SER A 52 -11.82 10.62 -33.82
N ALA A 53 -11.58 9.67 -32.92
CA ALA A 53 -11.58 9.96 -31.48
C ALA A 53 -10.16 10.35 -31.08
N GLY A 54 -10.05 11.43 -30.31
CA GLY A 54 -8.81 12.06 -29.89
C GLY A 54 -7.94 11.13 -29.04
N THR A 55 -6.65 11.42 -29.12
CA THR A 55 -5.58 10.90 -28.27
C THR A 55 -5.89 11.16 -26.80
N TRP A 56 -6.04 10.10 -26.02
CA TRP A 56 -5.91 10.16 -24.57
C TRP A 56 -4.92 9.08 -24.16
N THR A 57 -3.78 9.53 -23.66
CA THR A 57 -2.62 8.76 -23.23
C THR A 57 -2.60 8.83 -21.74
N VAL A 58 -2.51 7.68 -21.11
CA VAL A 58 -2.60 7.65 -19.67
C VAL A 58 -1.39 6.69 -19.23
N ILE A 59 -0.44 7.06 -18.33
CA ILE A 59 0.66 6.27 -17.65
C ILE A 59 0.55 6.05 -16.09
N ARG A 60 0.52 4.81 -15.55
CA ARG A 60 0.67 4.52 -14.10
C ARG A 60 2.13 4.61 -13.62
N GLN A 61 2.40 5.45 -12.63
CA GLN A 61 3.63 5.38 -11.84
C GLN A 61 3.26 4.86 -10.46
N ASN A 62 3.41 3.55 -10.25
CA ASN A 62 3.22 2.99 -8.93
C ASN A 62 4.38 3.46 -8.03
N GLN A 63 4.18 4.56 -7.30
CA GLN A 63 4.97 4.85 -6.11
C GLN A 63 4.50 3.90 -5.02
N LEU A 64 4.90 2.64 -5.13
CA LEU A 64 4.74 1.68 -4.06
C LEU A 64 5.63 2.12 -2.91
N VAL A 65 5.05 2.98 -2.08
CA VAL A 65 5.41 3.23 -0.70
C VAL A 65 6.84 3.71 -0.60
N GLY A 66 6.96 5.01 -0.84
CA GLY A 66 7.96 5.80 -0.16
C GLY A 66 9.30 5.97 -0.83
N GLY A 67 9.60 5.34 -1.98
CA GLY A 67 10.92 5.50 -2.59
C GLY A 67 11.04 5.31 -4.09
N ALA A 68 12.16 5.79 -4.62
CA ALA A 68 12.50 5.95 -6.04
C ALA A 68 12.61 4.66 -6.88
N SER A 69 12.10 3.52 -6.41
CA SER A 69 11.99 2.30 -7.21
C SER A 69 10.85 2.43 -8.21
N GLY A 70 11.10 3.18 -9.29
CA GLY A 70 10.15 3.35 -10.38
C GLY A 70 10.34 2.29 -11.46
N ILE A 71 9.65 1.16 -11.34
CA ILE A 71 9.46 0.25 -12.47
C ILE A 71 8.21 0.70 -13.18
N CYS A 72 8.29 0.83 -14.49
CA CYS A 72 7.14 1.27 -15.24
C CYS A 72 6.07 0.18 -15.19
N SER A 73 4.91 0.52 -14.64
CA SER A 73 3.70 -0.25 -14.79
C SER A 73 2.74 0.52 -15.68
N SER A 74 2.09 -0.18 -16.62
CA SER A 74 1.36 0.35 -17.77
C SER A 74 2.20 0.94 -18.94
N ALA A 75 3.48 0.50 -19.02
CA ALA A 75 4.50 0.60 -20.11
C ALA A 75 5.27 1.92 -20.33
N GLY A 76 6.60 1.81 -20.50
CA GLY A 76 7.43 2.66 -21.37
C GLY A 76 8.33 3.83 -20.93
N GLN A 77 9.67 3.77 -20.98
CA GLN A 77 10.54 4.98 -20.87
C GLN A 77 10.42 5.91 -22.10
N GLY A 78 9.70 5.44 -23.12
CA GLY A 78 8.99 6.24 -24.13
C GLY A 78 7.62 5.65 -24.53
N ALA A 79 7.24 4.46 -24.06
CA ALA A 79 5.89 3.90 -24.22
C ALA A 79 4.89 4.34 -23.13
N CYS A 80 5.37 5.10 -22.13
CA CYS A 80 4.56 5.92 -21.27
C CYS A 80 3.93 7.03 -22.15
N GLU A 81 4.63 7.42 -23.21
CA GLU A 81 4.12 8.36 -24.19
C GLU A 81 3.21 7.69 -25.24
N ASP A 82 3.31 6.35 -25.51
CA ASP A 82 2.51 5.60 -26.51
C ASP A 82 2.36 4.07 -26.26
N TRP A 83 1.40 3.68 -25.40
CA TRP A 83 1.02 2.28 -25.08
C TRP A 83 0.63 1.42 -26.30
N ASN A 84 -0.03 2.00 -27.29
CA ASN A 84 -0.63 1.26 -28.40
C ASN A 84 0.41 0.56 -29.29
N ALA A 85 1.59 1.17 -29.44
CA ALA A 85 2.68 0.60 -30.23
C ALA A 85 3.34 -0.61 -29.56
N TRP A 86 3.53 -0.55 -28.23
CA TRP A 86 4.10 -1.65 -27.45
C TRP A 86 3.13 -2.83 -27.38
N ALA A 87 1.86 -2.55 -27.06
CA ALA A 87 0.81 -3.54 -26.94
C ALA A 87 0.65 -4.35 -28.23
N ALA A 88 0.62 -3.68 -29.39
CA ALA A 88 0.53 -4.34 -30.70
C ALA A 88 1.75 -5.22 -31.08
N GLY A 89 2.90 -4.99 -30.44
CA GLY A 89 4.14 -5.75 -30.68
C GLY A 89 4.33 -6.93 -29.74
N ASN A 90 3.81 -6.85 -28.52
CA ASN A 90 4.13 -7.78 -27.42
C ASN A 90 2.93 -8.53 -26.84
N LEU A 91 1.71 -8.02 -27.00
CA LEU A 91 0.49 -8.64 -26.47
C LEU A 91 -0.39 -9.18 -27.60
N THR A 92 -1.15 -10.23 -27.30
CA THR A 92 -2.20 -10.72 -28.21
C THR A 92 -3.41 -9.78 -28.20
N PRO A 93 -4.23 -9.74 -29.27
CA PRO A 93 -5.44 -8.90 -29.29
C PRO A 93 -6.41 -9.13 -28.13
N GLU A 94 -6.45 -10.35 -27.59
CA GLU A 94 -7.24 -10.71 -26.40
C GLU A 94 -6.62 -10.12 -25.13
N GLN A 95 -5.30 -10.26 -24.94
CA GLN A 95 -4.60 -9.61 -23.82
C GLN A 95 -4.71 -8.09 -23.85
N ILE A 96 -4.62 -7.46 -25.04
CA ILE A 96 -4.78 -6.02 -25.20
C ILE A 96 -6.20 -5.57 -24.79
N ALA A 97 -7.23 -6.34 -25.16
CA ALA A 97 -8.62 -6.02 -24.83
C ALA A 97 -8.90 -6.11 -23.32
N ASN A 98 -8.13 -6.92 -22.60
CA ASN A 98 -8.35 -7.25 -21.19
C ASN A 98 -7.31 -6.55 -20.26
N SER A 99 -6.47 -5.69 -20.83
CA SER A 99 -5.53 -4.84 -20.08
C SER A 99 -6.22 -3.51 -19.76
N ALA A 100 -6.27 -3.04 -18.51
CA ALA A 100 -6.34 -1.59 -18.32
C ALA A 100 -4.99 -0.99 -17.98
N VAL A 101 -4.67 -0.06 -18.85
CA VAL A 101 -3.84 1.08 -18.56
C VAL A 101 -4.73 2.01 -17.72
N ALA A 102 -4.88 1.73 -16.42
CA ALA A 102 -5.21 2.79 -15.47
C ALA A 102 -3.92 3.53 -15.22
N VAL A 103 -4.01 4.84 -15.12
CA VAL A 103 -2.80 5.61 -15.35
C VAL A 103 -2.58 6.65 -14.32
N THR A 104 -3.63 7.31 -13.90
CA THR A 104 -3.48 8.16 -12.79
C THR A 104 -4.50 7.67 -11.80
N GLU A 105 -4.10 7.73 -10.54
CA GLU A 105 -5.03 7.73 -9.44
C GLU A 105 -5.21 9.20 -9.11
N PRO A 106 -6.13 9.91 -9.80
CA PRO A 106 -6.37 11.29 -9.49
C PRO A 106 -6.78 11.41 -8.03
N ILE A 107 -6.47 12.53 -7.42
CA ILE A 107 -6.77 12.78 -6.01
C ILE A 107 -7.70 13.97 -5.94
N GLU A 108 -8.72 13.82 -5.12
CA GLU A 108 -9.76 14.82 -4.94
C GLU A 108 -9.72 15.31 -3.51
N LEU A 109 -9.39 16.59 -3.34
CA LEU A 109 -9.35 17.26 -2.05
C LEU A 109 -10.68 17.93 -1.77
N SER A 110 -11.75 17.14 -1.65
CA SER A 110 -13.06 17.65 -1.25
C SER A 110 -13.13 17.88 0.26
N GLU A 111 -13.99 18.80 0.71
CA GLU A 111 -14.21 19.07 2.14
C GLU A 111 -14.61 17.79 2.89
N ALA A 112 -15.43 16.94 2.28
CA ALA A 112 -15.90 15.69 2.88
C ALA A 112 -14.78 14.65 3.05
N LYS A 113 -13.91 14.49 2.03
CA LYS A 113 -12.79 13.55 2.08
C LYS A 113 -11.75 13.93 3.11
N ILE A 114 -11.43 15.23 3.20
CA ILE A 114 -10.50 15.75 4.20
C ILE A 114 -11.08 15.50 5.61
N ALA A 115 -12.35 15.81 5.84
CA ALA A 115 -12.98 15.58 7.15
C ALA A 115 -13.01 14.10 7.54
N ALA A 116 -13.31 13.20 6.61
CA ALA A 116 -13.32 11.76 6.85
C ALA A 116 -11.92 11.22 7.17
N LEU A 117 -10.89 11.69 6.45
CA LEU A 117 -9.49 11.35 6.71
C LEU A 117 -9.09 11.76 8.13
N VAL A 118 -9.37 13.00 8.52
CA VAL A 118 -8.98 13.59 9.81
C VAL A 118 -9.73 12.97 10.99
N ALA A 119 -10.96 12.52 10.78
CA ALA A 119 -11.78 11.88 11.81
C ALA A 119 -11.38 10.42 12.13
N ASP A 120 -10.47 9.82 11.35
CA ASP A 120 -10.02 8.46 11.62
C ASP A 120 -9.29 8.38 12.98
N PRO A 121 -9.62 7.39 13.85
CA PRO A 121 -9.04 7.28 15.18
C PRO A 121 -7.51 7.17 15.22
N SER A 122 -6.87 6.77 14.11
CA SER A 122 -5.41 6.73 14.01
C SER A 122 -4.75 8.10 14.16
N TRP A 123 -5.46 9.19 13.86
CA TRP A 123 -4.96 10.55 14.04
C TRP A 123 -5.11 11.06 15.48
N ALA A 124 -6.04 10.50 16.26
CA ALA A 124 -6.33 10.97 17.62
C ALA A 124 -5.19 10.75 18.62
N GLU A 125 -4.22 9.89 18.28
CA GLU A 125 -3.03 9.64 19.10
C GLU A 125 -1.93 10.70 18.89
N ASP A 126 -2.07 11.56 17.88
CA ASP A 126 -1.12 12.62 17.53
C ASP A 126 -1.87 13.89 17.09
N GLU A 127 -2.29 14.70 18.07
CA GLU A 127 -3.12 15.91 17.85
C GLU A 127 -2.45 16.93 16.92
N ASP A 128 -1.11 17.03 16.94
CA ASP A 128 -0.36 17.95 16.08
C ASP A 128 -0.36 17.46 14.64
N PHE A 129 -0.16 16.16 14.39
CA PHE A 129 -0.27 15.57 13.06
C PHE A 129 -1.71 15.63 12.53
N GLN A 130 -2.71 15.39 13.38
CA GLN A 130 -4.13 15.51 13.04
C GLN A 130 -4.48 16.93 12.58
N THR A 131 -4.06 17.94 13.36
CA THR A 131 -4.27 19.36 13.02
C THR A 131 -3.50 19.74 11.76
N GLY A 132 -2.26 19.28 11.64
CA GLY A 132 -1.40 19.58 10.50
C GLY A 132 -1.95 19.04 9.18
N VAL A 133 -2.38 17.78 9.14
CA VAL A 133 -2.89 17.15 7.91
C VAL A 133 -4.17 17.83 7.45
N GLU A 134 -5.05 18.20 8.38
CA GLU A 134 -6.27 18.97 8.08
C GLU A 134 -5.91 20.31 7.44
N LEU A 135 -5.01 21.08 8.05
CA LEU A 135 -4.63 22.41 7.58
C LEU A 135 -3.94 22.38 6.21
N ILE A 136 -3.01 21.45 5.99
CA ILE A 136 -2.29 21.29 4.71
C ILE A 136 -3.24 20.89 3.58
N LEU A 137 -4.10 19.90 3.80
CA LEU A 137 -5.06 19.48 2.76
C LEU A 137 -6.03 20.61 2.41
N ASN A 138 -6.49 21.39 3.39
CA ASN A 138 -7.31 22.57 3.16
C ASN A 138 -6.55 23.69 2.41
N TYR A 139 -5.27 23.90 2.70
CA TYR A 139 -4.42 24.85 1.98
C TYR A 139 -4.24 24.46 0.50
N LEU A 140 -3.84 23.20 0.25
CA LEU A 140 -3.70 22.66 -1.10
C LEU A 140 -5.02 22.72 -1.88
N ARG A 141 -6.15 22.46 -1.20
CA ARG A 141 -7.46 22.68 -1.80
C ARG A 141 -7.62 24.13 -2.24
N GLY A 142 -7.24 25.10 -1.41
CA GLY A 142 -7.35 26.53 -1.71
C GLY A 142 -6.49 27.01 -2.89
N GLU A 143 -5.31 26.43 -3.11
CA GLU A 143 -4.38 26.82 -4.18
C GLU A 143 -4.83 26.38 -5.59
N ILE A 144 -5.65 25.33 -5.70
CA ILE A 144 -6.05 24.72 -6.98
C ILE A 144 -7.37 25.28 -7.53
N VAL A 145 -8.24 25.83 -6.68
CA VAL A 145 -9.59 26.25 -7.13
C VAL A 145 -9.52 27.51 -8.00
N ASP A 146 -9.70 27.34 -9.32
CA ASP A 146 -9.85 28.42 -10.29
C ASP A 146 -11.12 28.23 -11.15
N GLY A 147 -12.31 28.41 -10.55
CA GLY A 147 -13.56 28.66 -11.29
C GLY A 147 -14.68 27.60 -11.26
N ASP A 148 -14.44 26.39 -10.73
CA ASP A 148 -15.41 25.27 -10.77
C ASP A 148 -15.60 24.52 -9.44
N GLY A 149 -14.72 24.67 -8.44
CA GLY A 149 -15.03 24.29 -7.04
C GLY A 149 -14.62 22.89 -6.55
N VAL A 150 -13.75 22.16 -7.25
CA VAL A 150 -13.11 20.93 -6.75
C VAL A 150 -11.60 21.03 -6.97
N ALA A 151 -10.79 20.81 -5.94
CA ALA A 151 -9.34 20.79 -6.05
C ALA A 151 -8.86 19.38 -6.33
N GLU A 152 -8.23 19.20 -7.48
CA GLU A 152 -7.85 17.88 -7.98
C GLU A 152 -6.37 17.85 -8.36
N TYR A 153 -5.74 16.71 -8.10
CA TYR A 153 -4.44 16.38 -8.66
C TYR A 153 -4.60 15.30 -9.69
N ASP A 154 -3.88 15.44 -10.80
CA ASP A 154 -3.91 14.47 -11.89
C ASP A 154 -3.46 13.09 -11.40
N ASP A 155 -2.46 13.01 -10.50
CA ASP A 155 -1.98 11.77 -9.88
C ASP A 155 -1.36 11.94 -8.46
N TRP A 156 -1.03 10.81 -7.81
CA TRP A 156 -0.33 10.76 -6.51
C TRP A 156 1.03 11.44 -6.48
N SER A 157 1.77 11.44 -7.59
CA SER A 157 3.08 12.09 -7.62
C SER A 157 2.93 13.60 -7.57
N ASP A 158 1.97 14.16 -8.30
CA ASP A 158 1.68 15.59 -8.29
C ASP A 158 1.08 16.02 -6.96
N PHE A 159 0.14 15.26 -6.40
CA PHE A 159 -0.38 15.51 -5.05
C PHE A 159 0.73 15.44 -4.01
N ARG A 160 1.53 14.38 -4.01
CA ARG A 160 2.64 14.23 -3.08
C ARG A 160 3.63 15.37 -3.22
N ALA A 161 4.00 15.74 -4.45
CA ALA A 161 4.93 16.83 -4.68
C ALA A 161 4.39 18.14 -4.11
N ALA A 162 3.12 18.44 -4.34
CA ALA A 162 2.48 19.63 -3.77
C ALA A 162 2.35 19.55 -2.25
N PHE A 163 1.97 18.39 -1.71
CA PHE A 163 1.86 18.16 -0.27
C PHE A 163 3.21 18.38 0.43
N LEU A 164 4.30 17.81 -0.11
CA LEU A 164 5.65 18.00 0.42
C LEU A 164 6.18 19.43 0.28
N ASP A 165 5.69 20.21 -0.70
CA ASP A 165 6.13 21.61 -0.91
C ASP A 165 5.46 22.58 0.07
N VAL A 166 4.44 22.15 0.82
CA VAL A 166 3.78 22.99 1.84
C VAL A 166 4.66 23.12 3.06
N ALA A 167 5.26 24.31 3.24
CA ALA A 167 6.03 24.65 4.42
C ALA A 167 5.15 25.27 5.52
N ASN A 168 5.65 25.27 6.76
CA ASN A 168 4.97 25.91 7.90
C ASN A 168 4.61 27.39 7.63
N SER A 169 5.43 28.10 6.84
CA SER A 169 5.16 29.50 6.48
C SER A 169 4.00 29.72 5.50
N ASP A 170 3.56 28.67 4.82
CA ASP A 170 2.56 28.76 3.76
C ASP A 170 1.14 28.65 4.33
N VAL A 171 0.99 28.03 5.51
CA VAL A 171 -0.30 27.77 6.15
C VAL A 171 -0.33 28.36 7.56
N ASP A 172 -1.13 29.41 7.73
CA ASP A 172 -1.34 30.05 9.04
C ASP A 172 -1.92 29.04 10.05
N GLY A 173 -1.22 28.86 11.18
CA GLY A 173 -1.69 28.06 12.30
C GLY A 173 -1.23 26.59 12.32
N LEU A 174 -0.32 26.20 11.43
CA LEU A 174 0.34 24.90 11.54
C LEU A 174 1.06 24.75 12.90
N PRO A 175 0.98 23.56 13.54
CA PRO A 175 1.77 23.30 14.74
C PRO A 175 3.27 23.47 14.47
N GLU A 176 4.02 23.85 15.50
CA GLU A 176 5.46 24.11 15.38
C GLU A 176 6.21 22.84 14.98
N GLY A 177 7.03 22.92 13.93
CA GLY A 177 7.76 21.75 13.40
C GLY A 177 6.92 20.78 12.59
N ILE A 178 5.66 21.12 12.27
CA ILE A 178 4.79 20.33 11.40
C ILE A 178 4.65 21.01 10.05
N ASP A 179 4.88 20.25 8.99
CA ASP A 179 4.66 20.61 7.59
C ASP A 179 4.30 19.37 6.76
N GLY A 180 4.16 19.55 5.44
CA GLY A 180 3.79 18.44 4.57
C GLY A 180 4.85 17.35 4.44
N ASP A 181 6.13 17.70 4.59
CA ASP A 181 7.24 16.75 4.56
C ASP A 181 7.21 15.83 5.80
N VAL A 182 7.11 16.45 6.97
CA VAL A 182 7.06 15.75 8.28
C VAL A 182 5.87 14.79 8.34
N ILE A 183 4.66 15.26 8.03
CA ILE A 183 3.48 14.41 8.08
C ILE A 183 3.61 13.24 7.11
N TRP A 184 4.07 13.50 5.88
CA TRP A 184 4.17 12.46 4.87
C TRP A 184 5.14 11.35 5.27
N PHE A 185 6.25 11.69 5.92
CA PHE A 185 7.32 10.75 6.21
C PHE A 185 7.26 10.08 7.58
N ASP A 186 6.58 10.71 8.55
CA ASP A 186 6.61 10.29 9.94
C ASP A 186 5.26 9.79 10.48
N SER A 187 4.19 9.91 9.69
CA SER A 187 2.91 9.28 9.98
C SER A 187 3.08 7.78 10.25
N THR A 188 2.35 7.29 11.25
CA THR A 188 2.17 5.87 11.47
C THR A 188 1.49 5.24 10.26
N SER A 189 1.65 3.94 10.11
CA SER A 189 1.04 3.22 9.00
C SER A 189 -0.50 3.28 9.01
N ALA A 190 -1.12 3.41 10.19
CA ALA A 190 -2.57 3.59 10.31
C ALA A 190 -3.00 4.96 9.77
N GLN A 191 -2.26 6.03 10.11
CA GLN A 191 -2.45 7.38 9.57
C GLN A 191 -2.16 7.43 8.06
N TYR A 192 -1.10 6.77 7.60
CA TYR A 192 -0.78 6.76 6.16
C TYR A 192 -1.89 6.10 5.33
N ALA A 193 -2.53 5.05 5.86
CA ALA A 193 -3.61 4.36 5.19
C ALA A 193 -4.83 5.26 4.92
N THR A 194 -5.05 6.29 5.73
CA THR A 194 -6.22 7.16 5.56
C THR A 194 -6.10 8.04 4.33
N PHE A 195 -4.87 8.33 3.84
CA PHE A 195 -4.67 9.07 2.59
C PHE A 195 -5.28 8.36 1.38
N GLU A 196 -5.40 7.02 1.40
CA GLU A 196 -6.05 6.28 0.31
C GLU A 196 -7.52 6.71 0.11
N SER A 197 -8.18 7.27 1.14
CA SER A 197 -9.53 7.84 1.01
C SER A 197 -9.60 9.10 0.14
N LEU A 198 -8.47 9.79 -0.08
CA LEU A 198 -8.38 10.98 -0.94
C LEU A 198 -8.33 10.62 -2.42
N LYS A 199 -8.10 9.35 -2.77
CA LYS A 199 -8.20 8.90 -4.16
C LYS A 199 -9.54 9.39 -4.70
N LYS A 200 -9.50 10.13 -5.80
CA LYS A 200 -10.69 10.52 -6.54
C LYS A 200 -11.42 9.22 -6.83
N ALA A 201 -12.66 9.16 -6.37
CA ALA A 201 -13.47 8.00 -6.68
C ALA A 201 -13.50 7.94 -8.21
N ASP A 202 -13.24 6.77 -8.78
CA ASP A 202 -13.31 6.54 -10.22
C ASP A 202 -14.54 7.28 -10.76
N GLU A 203 -14.36 8.36 -11.54
CA GLU A 203 -15.35 9.42 -11.88
C GLU A 203 -16.51 8.92 -12.73
N ARG A 204 -17.18 7.88 -12.25
CA ARG A 204 -18.18 7.15 -13.00
C ARG A 204 -19.60 7.66 -12.68
N LEU A 205 -19.78 8.75 -11.91
CA LEU A 205 -21.07 9.31 -11.51
C LEU A 205 -21.17 10.85 -11.63
N ASN A 206 -22.26 11.34 -12.24
CA ASN A 206 -22.65 12.76 -12.34
C ASN A 206 -24.10 12.93 -11.85
N TYR A 207 -24.46 14.10 -11.32
CA TYR A 207 -25.73 14.31 -10.59
C TYR A 207 -26.54 15.51 -11.10
N THR A 208 -27.82 15.28 -11.40
CA THR A 208 -28.78 16.35 -11.79
C THR A 208 -29.80 16.58 -10.68
N VAL A 209 -30.04 17.81 -10.22
CA VAL A 209 -31.09 18.11 -9.22
C VAL A 209 -32.38 18.53 -9.92
N ASP A 210 -33.28 17.57 -10.13
CA ASP A 210 -34.57 17.78 -10.78
C ASP A 210 -35.73 17.97 -9.77
N ALA A 211 -36.89 18.37 -10.29
CA ALA A 211 -38.08 18.63 -9.49
C ALA A 211 -38.56 17.41 -8.68
N GLY A 212 -38.29 16.19 -9.15
CA GLY A 212 -38.61 14.94 -8.47
C GLY A 212 -37.74 14.73 -7.24
N LYS A 213 -36.43 14.95 -7.37
CA LYS A 213 -35.48 14.90 -6.24
C LYS A 213 -35.76 15.98 -5.21
N VAL A 214 -36.05 17.21 -5.65
CA VAL A 214 -36.45 18.30 -4.75
C VAL A 214 -37.70 17.90 -3.98
N ALA A 215 -38.71 17.32 -4.62
CA ALA A 215 -39.92 16.88 -3.92
C ALA A 215 -39.67 15.75 -2.91
N ALA A 216 -38.77 14.81 -3.22
CA ALA A 216 -38.40 13.72 -2.32
C ALA A 216 -37.60 14.21 -1.11
N ALA A 217 -36.63 15.11 -1.32
CA ALA A 217 -35.85 15.72 -0.24
C ALA A 217 -36.75 16.53 0.71
N LYS A 218 -37.70 17.29 0.17
CA LYS A 218 -38.70 18.02 0.96
C LYS A 218 -39.62 17.12 1.77
N ALA A 219 -39.88 15.90 1.31
CA ALA A 219 -40.71 14.94 2.02
C ALA A 219 -39.98 14.35 3.24
N VAL A 220 -38.67 14.10 3.13
CA VAL A 220 -37.81 13.68 4.26
C VAL A 220 -37.71 14.78 5.30
N ILE A 221 -37.48 16.03 4.87
CA ILE A 221 -37.42 17.20 5.77
C ILE A 221 -38.74 17.40 6.54
N ALA A 222 -39.88 17.16 5.90
CA ALA A 222 -41.19 17.24 6.56
C ALA A 222 -41.45 16.12 7.59
N GLY A 223 -40.65 15.06 7.59
CA GLY A 223 -40.73 13.93 8.53
C GLY A 223 -39.93 14.12 9.82
N LEU A 224 -39.07 15.14 9.89
CA LEU A 224 -38.21 15.40 11.05
C LEU A 224 -39.01 15.92 12.28
N PRO A 225 -38.59 15.63 13.53
CA PRO A 225 -39.34 15.98 14.74
C PRO A 225 -39.56 17.51 14.89
N ALA A 226 -40.80 17.92 15.18
CA ALA A 226 -41.21 19.33 15.25
C ALA A 226 -40.56 20.17 16.37
N ASP A 227 -39.77 19.55 17.24
CA ASP A 227 -39.18 20.19 18.42
C ASP A 227 -37.79 20.82 18.11
N THR A 228 -37.27 20.59 16.90
CA THR A 228 -36.03 21.14 16.34
C THR A 228 -36.34 21.94 15.06
N LEU A 229 -36.75 23.19 15.28
CA LEU A 229 -36.56 24.38 14.43
C LEU A 229 -37.32 24.42 13.07
N ASP A 230 -38.57 24.90 13.11
CA ASP A 230 -39.40 25.28 11.93
C ASP A 230 -38.67 26.25 10.95
N GLU A 231 -37.71 27.05 11.44
CA GLU A 231 -36.95 28.00 10.62
C GLU A 231 -35.87 27.30 9.76
N ASP A 232 -35.28 26.19 10.23
CA ASP A 232 -34.23 25.45 9.53
C ASP A 232 -34.83 24.56 8.43
N GLN A 233 -35.97 23.92 8.71
CA GLN A 233 -36.74 23.21 7.68
C GLN A 233 -37.15 24.15 6.54
N GLN A 234 -37.57 25.39 6.86
CA GLN A 234 -37.91 26.38 5.85
C GLN A 234 -36.67 26.82 5.04
N ALA A 235 -35.53 27.00 5.69
CA ALA A 235 -34.25 27.34 5.04
C ALA A 235 -33.83 26.26 4.01
N ILE A 236 -33.88 24.99 4.40
CA ILE A 236 -33.49 23.87 3.53
C ILE A 236 -34.47 23.72 2.35
N ASN A 237 -35.76 23.95 2.58
CA ASN A 237 -36.76 23.98 1.51
C ASN A 237 -36.47 25.08 0.46
N GLU A 238 -35.95 26.24 0.88
CA GLU A 238 -35.57 27.35 -0.01
C GLU A 238 -34.25 27.07 -0.75
N VAL A 239 -33.30 26.38 -0.12
CA VAL A 239 -32.07 25.86 -0.75
C VAL A 239 -32.42 24.87 -1.86
N LEU A 240 -33.27 23.88 -1.56
CA LEU A 240 -33.72 22.86 -2.50
C LEU A 240 -34.40 23.45 -3.74
N ASP A 241 -35.25 24.47 -3.56
CA ASP A 241 -35.88 25.19 -4.68
C ASP A 241 -34.86 25.94 -5.56
N SER A 242 -33.71 26.33 -4.99
CA SER A 242 -32.67 27.05 -5.72
C SER A 242 -31.73 26.14 -6.53
N LEU A 243 -31.62 24.88 -6.13
CA LEU A 243 -30.77 23.87 -6.76
C LEU A 243 -31.46 23.17 -7.94
N GLU A 244 -32.80 23.20 -7.97
CA GLU A 244 -33.63 22.66 -9.05
C GLU A 244 -33.20 23.25 -10.41
N SER A 245 -32.48 22.48 -11.21
CA SER A 245 -31.99 22.94 -12.51
C SER A 245 -31.67 21.76 -13.42
N ALA A 246 -31.68 22.01 -14.74
CA ALA A 246 -31.26 21.02 -15.75
C ALA A 246 -29.73 20.90 -15.90
N THR A 247 -28.95 21.55 -15.03
CA THR A 247 -27.48 21.53 -15.06
C THR A 247 -26.97 20.34 -14.24
N THR A 248 -26.15 19.50 -14.86
CA THR A 248 -25.45 18.38 -14.23
C THR A 248 -24.27 18.90 -13.40
N ARG A 249 -24.08 18.34 -12.20
CA ARG A 249 -23.02 18.68 -11.25
C ARG A 249 -22.37 17.40 -10.71
N ASN A 250 -21.08 17.37 -10.46
CA ASN A 250 -20.46 16.28 -9.68
C ASN A 250 -20.82 16.41 -8.18
N GLN A 251 -20.45 15.43 -7.35
CA GLN A 251 -20.86 15.40 -5.92
C GLN A 251 -20.44 16.69 -5.20
N ASP A 252 -19.22 17.13 -5.48
CA ASP A 252 -18.59 18.28 -4.84
C ASP A 252 -19.14 19.62 -5.35
N GLU A 253 -19.42 19.77 -6.65
CA GLU A 253 -20.09 20.94 -7.23
C GLU A 253 -21.51 21.14 -6.67
N LEU A 254 -22.20 20.03 -6.37
CA LEU A 254 -23.51 20.05 -5.73
C LEU A 254 -23.42 20.46 -4.26
N LEU A 255 -22.40 19.97 -3.54
CA LEU A 255 -22.11 20.38 -2.16
C LEU A 255 -21.78 21.88 -2.07
N ALA A 256 -20.96 22.38 -3.00
CA ALA A 256 -20.57 23.78 -3.09
C ALA A 256 -21.77 24.70 -3.38
N ALA A 257 -22.69 24.28 -4.25
CA ALA A 257 -23.89 25.03 -4.57
C ALA A 257 -24.85 25.17 -3.36
N ILE A 258 -24.90 24.14 -2.51
CA ILE A 258 -25.68 24.16 -1.26
C ILE A 258 -25.04 25.10 -0.23
N ARG A 259 -23.71 24.99 -0.05
CA ARG A 259 -22.95 25.78 0.95
C ARG A 259 -22.86 27.28 0.60
N ALA A 260 -22.98 27.65 -0.67
CA ALA A 260 -22.97 29.04 -1.14
C ALA A 260 -24.32 29.78 -1.00
N PHE A 261 -25.38 29.11 -0.53
CA PHE A 261 -26.72 29.71 -0.45
C PHE A 261 -26.84 30.70 0.72
N VAL A 262 -27.39 31.89 0.44
CA VAL A 262 -27.53 32.99 1.40
C VAL A 262 -28.99 33.12 1.84
N LEU A 263 -29.25 32.88 3.12
CA LEU A 263 -30.57 33.04 3.73
C LEU A 263 -30.56 34.28 4.64
N ASN A 264 -31.48 35.21 4.45
CA ASN A 264 -31.62 36.44 5.25
C ASN A 264 -30.35 37.32 5.41
N GLY A 265 -29.34 37.14 4.54
CA GLY A 265 -28.09 37.91 4.56
C GLY A 265 -26.90 37.21 5.21
N GLU A 266 -27.05 35.95 5.64
CA GLU A 266 -26.00 35.08 6.17
C GLU A 266 -25.81 33.86 5.24
N VAL A 267 -24.57 33.38 5.09
CA VAL A 267 -24.21 32.20 4.28
C VAL A 267 -24.41 30.95 5.13
N LEU A 268 -25.10 29.93 4.60
CA LEU A 268 -25.44 28.71 5.36
C LEU A 268 -24.23 27.88 5.80
N GLY A 269 -23.09 27.98 5.10
CA GLY A 269 -21.86 27.24 5.41
C GLY A 269 -21.09 27.69 6.66
N ASP A 270 -21.60 28.66 7.43
CA ASP A 270 -20.89 29.30 8.56
C ASP A 270 -21.65 29.18 9.90
N GLY A 271 -22.65 28.28 10.01
CA GLY A 271 -23.53 28.23 11.19
C GLY A 271 -24.28 26.92 11.45
N ALA A 272 -24.83 26.86 12.66
CA ALA A 272 -25.36 25.71 13.41
C ALA A 272 -26.37 24.78 12.72
N ILE A 273 -26.83 25.07 11.49
CA ILE A 273 -27.80 24.25 10.74
C ILE A 273 -27.18 22.90 10.30
N TRP A 274 -25.88 22.86 10.00
CA TRP A 274 -25.16 21.62 9.72
C TRP A 274 -24.85 20.84 11.01
N ASP A 275 -24.49 21.53 12.10
CA ASP A 275 -24.18 20.91 13.41
C ASP A 275 -25.42 20.38 14.15
N THR A 276 -26.63 20.92 13.89
CA THR A 276 -27.88 20.39 14.47
C THR A 276 -28.43 19.20 13.69
N MET A 277 -27.83 18.86 12.54
CA MET A 277 -28.30 17.81 11.65
C MET A 277 -27.18 16.81 11.37
N ASP A 278 -26.92 15.95 12.36
CA ASP A 278 -26.15 14.69 12.26
C ASP A 278 -26.77 13.65 11.27
N GLU A 279 -27.68 14.08 10.39
CA GLU A 279 -28.52 13.28 9.49
C GLU A 279 -28.55 13.93 8.08
N ASP A 280 -27.57 13.62 7.24
CA ASP A 280 -27.39 14.14 5.86
C ASP A 280 -28.39 13.55 4.81
N ASP A 281 -29.53 12.98 5.23
CA ASP A 281 -30.46 12.19 4.38
C ASP A 281 -31.08 12.95 3.18
N TRP A 282 -31.24 14.28 3.26
CA TRP A 282 -31.85 15.07 2.18
C TRP A 282 -30.84 15.51 1.11
N TYR A 283 -29.55 15.58 1.46
CA TYR A 283 -28.45 15.88 0.53
C TYR A 283 -28.19 14.68 -0.38
N ASP A 284 -28.23 13.47 0.19
CA ASP A 284 -28.12 12.21 -0.55
C ASP A 284 -29.20 12.05 -1.63
N ILE A 285 -30.43 12.54 -1.40
CA ILE A 285 -31.51 12.52 -2.40
C ILE A 285 -31.19 13.38 -3.64
N LEU A 286 -30.42 14.47 -3.49
CA LEU A 286 -30.03 15.33 -4.61
C LEU A 286 -28.97 14.67 -5.50
N LEU A 287 -28.20 13.77 -4.92
CA LEU A 287 -27.12 13.01 -5.55
C LEU A 287 -27.59 11.80 -6.36
N TYR A 288 -28.87 11.44 -6.52
CA TYR A 288 -29.19 10.19 -7.28
C TYR A 288 -30.34 10.32 -8.28
N GLU A 289 -30.04 10.16 -9.59
CA GLU A 289 -30.96 10.42 -10.73
C GLU A 289 -32.31 9.67 -10.65
N THR A 290 -33.40 10.38 -10.94
CA THR A 290 -34.75 9.79 -11.10
C THR A 290 -35.18 9.69 -12.57
N SER A 291 -34.40 8.98 -13.38
CA SER A 291 -34.80 8.31 -14.62
C SER A 291 -35.30 9.10 -15.87
N THR A 292 -34.93 8.50 -17.02
CA THR A 292 -35.51 8.54 -18.39
C THR A 292 -34.94 9.51 -19.44
N GLU A 293 -34.16 8.90 -20.35
CA GLU A 293 -33.75 9.32 -21.71
C GLU A 293 -32.87 10.58 -21.86
N VAL A 294 -31.58 10.37 -22.14
CA VAL A 294 -30.83 10.88 -23.32
C VAL A 294 -29.37 10.36 -23.29
N GLU A 295 -28.93 9.75 -24.39
CA GLU A 295 -27.54 9.33 -24.69
C GLU A 295 -26.50 10.41 -24.37
N LYS A 296 -25.34 10.05 -23.79
CA LYS A 296 -24.02 10.67 -24.06
C LYS A 296 -22.82 9.91 -23.47
N SER A 297 -21.98 9.41 -24.40
CA SER A 297 -20.52 9.23 -24.35
C SER A 297 -19.85 8.72 -23.06
N LYS A 298 -19.59 7.40 -23.04
CA LYS A 298 -18.85 6.66 -22.00
C LYS A 298 -17.33 6.62 -22.25
N PRO A 299 -16.49 6.96 -21.26
CA PRO A 299 -15.18 6.35 -21.04
C PRO A 299 -15.28 5.25 -19.97
N TYR A 300 -14.92 4.03 -20.34
CA TYR A 300 -14.70 2.80 -19.54
C TYR A 300 -15.74 2.43 -18.45
N ASP A 301 -16.62 1.48 -18.77
CA ASP A 301 -17.56 0.82 -17.85
C ASP A 301 -16.81 -0.02 -16.80
N GLY A 302 -16.62 0.50 -15.60
CA GLY A 302 -16.56 -0.29 -14.36
C GLY A 302 -17.85 -0.10 -13.54
N PRO A 303 -18.10 -0.91 -12.50
CA PRO A 303 -19.45 -1.33 -12.12
C PRO A 303 -20.27 -0.21 -11.45
N GLN A 304 -20.92 0.59 -12.27
CA GLN A 304 -22.01 1.51 -11.92
C GLN A 304 -23.37 0.81 -11.85
N ASP A 305 -23.39 -0.52 -12.03
CA ASP A 305 -24.60 -1.34 -12.14
C ASP A 305 -24.62 -2.48 -11.11
N GLN A 306 -23.99 -2.33 -9.92
CA GLN A 306 -24.26 -3.28 -8.83
C GLN A 306 -25.62 -2.97 -8.23
N THR A 307 -26.64 -3.61 -8.77
CA THR A 307 -27.97 -3.64 -8.18
C THR A 307 -27.94 -4.51 -6.92
N TYR A 308 -28.70 -4.11 -5.92
CA TYR A 308 -28.92 -4.91 -4.72
C TYR A 308 -30.32 -5.44 -4.75
N GLN A 309 -30.51 -6.72 -4.45
CA GLN A 309 -31.80 -7.34 -4.57
C GLN A 309 -32.25 -7.89 -3.23
N ILE A 310 -33.51 -7.61 -2.88
CA ILE A 310 -34.22 -8.39 -1.86
C ILE A 310 -35.22 -9.29 -2.55
N SER A 311 -35.22 -10.54 -2.14
CA SER A 311 -36.27 -11.50 -2.49
C SER A 311 -36.57 -12.35 -1.26
N GLN A 312 -37.72 -13.02 -1.24
CA GLN A 312 -38.02 -13.93 -0.13
C GLN A 312 -36.93 -15.02 0.02
N ALA A 313 -36.32 -15.45 -1.09
CA ALA A 313 -35.22 -16.42 -1.06
C ALA A 313 -33.97 -15.86 -0.37
N ILE A 314 -33.61 -14.61 -0.65
CA ILE A 314 -32.47 -13.92 -0.01
C ILE A 314 -32.77 -13.68 1.48
N ILE A 315 -33.98 -13.23 1.82
CA ILE A 315 -34.41 -13.05 3.21
C ILE A 315 -34.38 -14.37 3.98
N ASP A 316 -34.87 -15.47 3.38
CA ASP A 316 -34.86 -16.79 4.00
C ASP A 316 -33.41 -17.30 4.20
N ALA A 317 -32.49 -17.00 3.27
CA ALA A 317 -31.07 -17.34 3.39
C ALA A 317 -30.40 -16.54 4.51
N ILE A 318 -30.60 -15.22 4.54
CA ILE A 318 -30.18 -14.32 5.61
C ILE A 318 -30.76 -14.77 6.96
N ALA A 319 -32.04 -15.13 7.03
CA ALA A 319 -32.68 -15.61 8.27
C ALA A 319 -32.16 -16.97 8.75
N ALA A 320 -31.73 -17.83 7.83
CA ALA A 320 -31.19 -19.16 8.12
C ALA A 320 -29.69 -19.16 8.46
N ALA A 321 -29.01 -18.04 8.24
CA ALA A 321 -27.61 -17.86 8.58
C ALA A 321 -27.34 -18.12 10.07
N ASP A 322 -26.26 -18.81 10.36
CA ASP A 322 -25.84 -19.15 11.73
C ASP A 322 -24.89 -18.11 12.34
N TRP A 323 -24.57 -17.05 11.60
CA TRP A 323 -23.63 -16.00 11.99
C TRP A 323 -24.24 -14.79 12.72
N TRP A 324 -25.53 -14.84 13.02
CA TRP A 324 -26.21 -13.77 13.77
C TRP A 324 -25.88 -13.76 15.25
N VAL A 325 -25.76 -12.54 15.81
CA VAL A 325 -25.88 -12.31 17.26
C VAL A 325 -27.37 -12.22 17.62
N GLU A 326 -27.77 -12.78 18.77
CA GLU A 326 -29.15 -13.19 19.10
C GLU A 326 -30.30 -12.29 18.58
N SER A 327 -30.25 -10.96 18.76
CA SER A 327 -31.33 -10.06 18.34
C SER A 327 -31.14 -9.42 16.97
N GLU A 328 -29.90 -9.26 16.49
CA GLU A 328 -29.56 -8.49 15.29
C GLU A 328 -30.14 -9.12 14.03
N GLY A 329 -30.04 -10.44 13.90
CA GLY A 329 -30.56 -11.15 12.72
C GLY A 329 -32.07 -11.08 12.59
N ALA A 330 -32.78 -11.23 13.71
CA ALA A 330 -34.23 -11.11 13.72
C ALA A 330 -34.68 -9.69 13.36
N GLN A 331 -33.94 -8.67 13.79
CA GLN A 331 -34.21 -7.27 13.47
C GLN A 331 -33.91 -6.96 11.99
N THR A 332 -32.77 -7.40 11.46
CA THR A 332 -32.41 -7.25 10.03
C THR A 332 -33.44 -7.94 9.14
N VAL A 333 -33.81 -9.19 9.43
CA VAL A 333 -34.84 -9.93 8.68
C VAL A 333 -36.19 -9.23 8.73
N ALA A 334 -36.55 -8.64 9.87
CA ALA A 334 -37.81 -7.88 9.99
C ALA A 334 -37.81 -6.63 9.10
N ILE A 335 -36.67 -5.93 8.99
CA ILE A 335 -36.52 -4.77 8.10
C ILE A 335 -36.58 -5.21 6.63
N LEU A 336 -35.82 -6.23 6.24
CA LEU A 336 -35.83 -6.73 4.87
C LEU A 336 -37.21 -7.26 4.46
N GLN A 337 -37.92 -7.93 5.37
CA GLN A 337 -39.29 -8.40 5.12
C GLN A 337 -40.26 -7.24 4.98
N HIS A 338 -40.10 -6.18 5.80
CA HIS A 338 -40.89 -4.96 5.67
C HIS A 338 -40.69 -4.32 4.28
N LEU A 339 -39.44 -4.15 3.85
CA LEU A 339 -39.11 -3.60 2.53
C LEU A 339 -39.66 -4.46 1.38
N LEU A 340 -39.59 -5.79 1.51
CA LEU A 340 -40.15 -6.70 0.51
C LEU A 340 -41.69 -6.63 0.47
N ASP A 341 -42.34 -6.56 1.64
CA ASP A 341 -43.80 -6.49 1.75
C ASP A 341 -44.36 -5.15 1.22
N GLU A 342 -43.63 -4.04 1.42
CA GLU A 342 -43.97 -2.74 0.81
C GLU A 342 -43.92 -2.78 -0.72
N ASN A 343 -43.12 -3.69 -1.28
CA ASN A 343 -43.02 -3.96 -2.71
C ASN A 343 -43.86 -5.18 -3.16
N GLU A 344 -45.02 -5.38 -2.52
CA GLU A 344 -46.00 -6.43 -2.83
C GLU A 344 -45.47 -7.88 -2.71
N GLY A 345 -44.36 -8.09 -2.01
CA GLY A 345 -43.74 -9.41 -1.84
C GLY A 345 -43.02 -9.94 -3.10
N VAL A 346 -42.79 -9.07 -4.09
CA VAL A 346 -42.05 -9.39 -5.31
C VAL A 346 -40.59 -9.00 -5.11
N THR A 347 -39.67 -9.74 -5.73
CA THR A 347 -38.25 -9.37 -5.81
C THR A 347 -38.11 -7.88 -6.12
N PHE A 348 -37.34 -7.19 -5.29
CA PHE A 348 -37.15 -5.75 -5.35
C PHE A 348 -35.67 -5.45 -5.51
N GLU A 349 -35.34 -4.69 -6.55
CA GLU A 349 -33.98 -4.27 -6.89
C GLU A 349 -33.78 -2.81 -6.48
N PHE A 350 -32.66 -2.55 -5.82
CA PHE A 350 -32.12 -1.23 -5.57
C PHE A 350 -31.01 -0.97 -6.57
N SER A 351 -30.98 0.23 -7.11
CA SER A 351 -29.97 0.63 -8.08
C SER A 351 -28.56 0.77 -7.51
N SER A 352 -28.41 0.80 -6.18
CA SER A 352 -27.11 0.97 -5.52
C SER A 352 -27.16 0.55 -4.04
N ARG A 353 -25.97 0.49 -3.43
CA ARG A 353 -25.76 0.27 -1.99
C ARG A 353 -26.51 1.30 -1.15
N ASP A 354 -26.44 2.56 -1.59
CA ASP A 354 -27.00 3.69 -0.85
C ASP A 354 -28.52 3.70 -1.00
N ALA A 355 -29.07 3.35 -2.16
CA ALA A 355 -30.52 3.16 -2.34
C ALA A 355 -31.08 2.04 -1.43
N PHE A 356 -30.33 0.95 -1.23
CA PHE A 356 -30.69 -0.06 -0.24
C PHE A 356 -30.61 0.49 1.19
N ARG A 357 -29.51 1.16 1.55
CA ARG A 357 -29.29 1.76 2.87
C ARG A 357 -30.41 2.74 3.22
N ASP A 358 -30.74 3.68 2.34
CA ASP A 358 -31.73 4.73 2.57
C ASP A 358 -33.15 4.15 2.73
N ALA A 359 -33.42 2.99 2.14
CA ALA A 359 -34.64 2.24 2.40
C ALA A 359 -34.57 1.50 3.75
N PHE A 360 -33.41 0.96 4.13
CA PHE A 360 -33.19 0.18 5.35
C PHE A 360 -33.22 1.01 6.64
N MET A 361 -32.50 2.14 6.67
CA MET A 361 -32.29 2.97 7.88
C MET A 361 -33.59 3.48 8.55
N PRO A 362 -34.61 3.98 7.83
CA PRO A 362 -35.79 4.57 8.46
C PRO A 362 -36.79 3.54 9.00
N VAL A 363 -36.60 2.24 8.74
CA VAL A 363 -37.58 1.21 9.13
C VAL A 363 -37.63 1.06 10.65
N LEU A 364 -38.81 1.30 11.24
CA LEU A 364 -39.03 1.21 12.68
C LEU A 364 -39.17 -0.25 13.13
N LEU A 365 -38.24 -0.71 13.97
CA LEU A 365 -38.29 -2.03 14.61
C LEU A 365 -39.25 -2.03 15.80
N LYS A 366 -39.33 -0.91 16.51
CA LYS A 366 -40.16 -0.70 17.69
C LYS A 366 -40.56 0.77 17.82
N GLU A 367 -41.87 1.03 17.99
CA GLU A 367 -42.40 2.40 18.10
C GLU A 367 -41.59 3.26 19.11
N GLY A 368 -40.81 4.19 18.57
CA GLY A 368 -40.15 5.27 19.32
C GLY A 368 -38.82 4.96 20.01
N PHE A 369 -38.18 3.79 19.79
CA PHE A 369 -36.95 3.45 20.51
C PHE A 369 -35.85 2.71 19.72
N GLU A 370 -36.18 2.00 18.63
CA GLU A 370 -35.21 1.23 17.81
C GLU A 370 -35.60 1.32 16.32
N ASN A 371 -34.70 1.77 15.45
CA ASN A 371 -34.87 1.85 13.99
C ASN A 371 -33.72 1.16 13.23
N GLY A 372 -33.88 1.02 11.90
CA GLY A 372 -32.89 0.39 11.03
C GLY A 372 -31.52 1.07 11.06
N GLY A 373 -31.46 2.39 11.26
CA GLY A 373 -30.20 3.12 11.36
C GLY A 373 -29.42 2.87 12.63
N GLN A 374 -30.11 2.83 13.77
CA GLN A 374 -29.52 2.42 15.04
C GLN A 374 -29.04 0.97 14.98
N LEU A 375 -29.79 0.08 14.32
CA LEU A 375 -29.36 -1.29 14.06
C LEU A 375 -28.10 -1.30 13.18
N TRP A 376 -28.14 -0.64 12.01
CA TRP A 376 -27.04 -0.60 11.05
C TRP A 376 -25.73 -0.10 11.67
N ASN A 377 -25.80 0.95 12.48
CA ASN A 377 -24.64 1.50 13.17
C ASN A 377 -24.17 0.63 14.35
N SER A 378 -25.03 -0.23 14.88
CA SER A 378 -24.65 -1.22 15.90
C SER A 378 -24.02 -2.49 15.32
N LEU A 379 -24.27 -2.80 14.04
CA LEU A 379 -23.62 -3.91 13.35
C LEU A 379 -22.12 -3.66 13.23
N SER A 380 -21.31 -4.70 13.44
CA SER A 380 -19.88 -4.62 13.13
C SER A 380 -19.67 -4.33 11.64
N ALA A 381 -18.50 -3.79 11.29
CA ALA A 381 -18.13 -3.56 9.88
C ALA A 381 -18.23 -4.86 9.07
N GLU A 382 -17.79 -5.97 9.64
CA GLU A 382 -17.84 -7.29 9.01
C GLU A 382 -19.28 -7.78 8.78
N LEU A 383 -20.19 -7.56 9.74
CA LEU A 383 -21.61 -7.93 9.57
C LEU A 383 -22.28 -7.07 8.50
N ARG A 384 -21.92 -5.78 8.40
CA ARG A 384 -22.40 -4.91 7.33
C ARG A 384 -21.91 -5.39 5.96
N PHE A 385 -20.62 -5.69 5.82
CA PHE A 385 -20.09 -6.21 4.54
C PHE A 385 -20.71 -7.56 4.18
N ARG A 386 -20.86 -8.48 5.14
CA ARG A 386 -21.50 -9.78 4.89
C ARG A 386 -22.95 -9.64 4.44
N LEU A 387 -23.70 -8.71 5.05
CA LEU A 387 -25.05 -8.42 4.62
C LEU A 387 -25.08 -7.84 3.20
N MET A 388 -24.15 -6.95 2.85
CA MET A 388 -24.07 -6.39 1.49
C MET A 388 -23.69 -7.42 0.44
N GLU A 389 -22.85 -8.41 0.77
CA GLU A 389 -22.49 -9.53 -0.11
C GLU A 389 -23.71 -10.40 -0.46
N GLU A 390 -24.60 -10.67 0.50
CA GLU A 390 -25.82 -11.47 0.24
C GLU A 390 -26.87 -10.73 -0.60
N LEU A 391 -26.77 -9.39 -0.63
CA LEU A 391 -27.75 -8.52 -1.28
C LEU A 391 -27.30 -8.06 -2.66
N VAL A 392 -26.00 -8.11 -3.00
CA VAL A 392 -25.51 -7.64 -4.30
C VAL A 392 -25.85 -8.63 -5.41
N ASP A 393 -26.28 -8.14 -6.57
CA ASP A 393 -26.49 -8.98 -7.74
C ASP A 393 -25.14 -9.38 -8.38
N ASP A 394 -25.08 -10.61 -8.90
CA ASP A 394 -23.93 -11.09 -9.66
C ASP A 394 -23.63 -10.15 -10.84
N ILE A 395 -22.39 -9.68 -10.95
CA ILE A 395 -21.96 -8.90 -12.12
C ILE A 395 -21.73 -9.86 -13.29
N ALA A 396 -22.80 -10.15 -14.04
CA ALA A 396 -22.69 -10.90 -15.27
C ALA A 396 -21.79 -10.13 -16.26
N ASP A 397 -20.75 -10.81 -16.78
CA ASP A 397 -19.83 -10.31 -17.81
C ASP A 397 -18.76 -9.28 -17.38
N TYR A 398 -18.38 -9.21 -16.10
CA TYR A 398 -17.23 -8.39 -15.66
C TYR A 398 -15.89 -9.09 -15.94
N GLU A 399 -15.00 -8.40 -16.67
CA GLU A 399 -13.59 -8.73 -16.77
C GLU A 399 -12.77 -7.58 -16.20
N ARG A 400 -12.02 -7.87 -15.13
CA ARG A 400 -11.24 -6.85 -14.46
C ARG A 400 -10.06 -6.40 -15.33
N PRO A 401 -9.64 -5.14 -15.21
CA PRO A 401 -8.40 -4.72 -15.80
C PRO A 401 -7.17 -5.37 -15.16
N ILE A 402 -6.19 -5.74 -15.98
CA ILE A 402 -4.89 -6.26 -15.53
C ILE A 402 -3.78 -5.20 -15.70
N GLU A 403 -2.96 -4.98 -14.68
CA GLU A 403 -1.76 -4.14 -14.73
C GLU A 403 -0.55 -4.91 -15.30
N TYR A 404 0.24 -4.27 -16.17
CA TYR A 404 1.42 -4.87 -16.82
C TYR A 404 2.69 -4.10 -16.50
N VAL A 405 3.82 -4.80 -16.39
CA VAL A 405 5.13 -4.23 -16.02
C VAL A 405 6.14 -4.34 -17.16
N SER A 406 6.96 -3.29 -17.36
CA SER A 406 8.05 -3.26 -18.35
C SER A 406 9.36 -2.78 -17.73
N HIS A 407 10.37 -3.65 -17.76
CA HIS A 407 11.71 -3.35 -17.20
C HIS A 407 12.63 -2.66 -18.19
N ASP A 408 12.47 -2.93 -19.48
CA ASP A 408 13.18 -2.21 -20.55
C ASP A 408 12.93 -0.70 -20.50
N ASP A 409 11.85 -0.33 -19.82
CA ASP A 409 11.26 0.99 -19.76
C ASP A 409 11.40 1.68 -18.41
N THR A 410 12.14 1.08 -17.47
CA THR A 410 12.39 1.71 -16.18
C THR A 410 13.21 2.99 -16.33
N ARG A 411 12.86 4.03 -15.56
CA ARG A 411 13.70 5.23 -15.41
C ARG A 411 14.90 5.00 -14.49
N ASN A 412 14.93 3.88 -13.78
CA ASN A 412 15.94 3.55 -12.77
C ASN A 412 16.43 2.10 -12.95
N ARG A 413 17.51 1.92 -13.73
CA ARG A 413 18.10 0.59 -14.01
C ARG A 413 18.68 -0.09 -12.77
N ASP A 414 18.99 0.66 -11.71
CA ASP A 414 19.49 0.08 -10.46
C ASP A 414 18.40 -0.74 -9.77
N SER A 415 17.13 -0.34 -9.86
CA SER A 415 15.98 -1.12 -9.37
C SER A 415 15.87 -2.49 -10.05
N VAL A 416 16.03 -2.53 -11.38
CA VAL A 416 16.00 -3.78 -12.15
C VAL A 416 17.17 -4.69 -11.76
N THR A 417 18.34 -4.11 -11.51
CA THR A 417 19.52 -4.87 -11.07
C THR A 417 19.28 -5.58 -9.74
N ILE A 418 18.56 -4.95 -8.80
CA ILE A 418 18.20 -5.56 -7.52
C ILE A 418 17.25 -6.77 -7.73
N ILE A 419 16.31 -6.66 -8.66
CA ILE A 419 15.37 -7.74 -9.00
C ILE A 419 16.08 -8.90 -9.68
N GLU A 420 16.95 -8.61 -10.63
CA GLU A 420 17.81 -9.60 -11.30
C GLU A 420 18.66 -10.36 -10.27
N ASP A 421 19.22 -9.67 -9.26
CA ASP A 421 20.00 -10.30 -8.19
C ASP A 421 19.11 -11.18 -7.29
N PHE A 422 17.91 -10.73 -6.92
CA PHE A 422 16.94 -11.55 -6.18
C PHE A 422 16.59 -12.84 -6.93
N ILE A 423 16.27 -12.74 -8.22
CA ILE A 423 15.97 -13.89 -9.09
C ILE A 423 17.18 -14.81 -9.20
N ALA A 424 18.39 -14.27 -9.32
CA ALA A 424 19.61 -15.07 -9.36
C ALA A 424 19.79 -15.88 -8.06
N LYS A 425 19.46 -15.32 -6.90
CA LYS A 425 19.48 -16.05 -5.62
C LYS A 425 18.37 -17.10 -5.55
N ALA A 426 17.16 -16.79 -6.04
CA ALA A 426 16.07 -17.76 -6.11
C ALA A 426 16.42 -18.96 -7.01
N LYS A 427 17.12 -18.74 -8.14
CA LYS A 427 17.66 -19.82 -8.99
C LYS A 427 18.58 -20.76 -8.24
N VAL A 428 19.42 -20.21 -7.36
CA VAL A 428 20.33 -21.00 -6.51
C VAL A 428 19.55 -21.79 -5.45
N ALA A 429 18.60 -21.14 -4.77
CA ALA A 429 17.77 -21.77 -3.73
C ALA A 429 16.94 -22.94 -4.30
N GLY A 430 16.28 -22.71 -5.45
CA GLY A 430 15.48 -23.73 -6.14
C GLY A 430 16.26 -24.71 -6.99
N ASN A 431 17.57 -24.47 -7.20
CA ASN A 431 18.41 -25.22 -8.14
C ASN A 431 17.72 -25.38 -9.53
N THR A 432 17.24 -24.26 -10.07
CA THR A 432 16.44 -24.17 -11.30
C THR A 432 16.81 -22.91 -12.10
N ASP A 433 16.66 -22.95 -13.42
CA ASP A 433 16.86 -21.78 -14.28
C ASP A 433 15.63 -20.85 -14.32
N THR A 434 14.47 -21.34 -13.88
CA THR A 434 13.19 -20.62 -13.84
C THR A 434 12.59 -20.75 -12.44
N PRO A 435 12.99 -19.91 -11.48
CA PRO A 435 12.57 -20.05 -10.08
C PRO A 435 11.11 -19.69 -9.92
N LYS A 436 10.43 -20.35 -8.98
CA LYS A 436 9.09 -19.99 -8.55
C LYS A 436 9.16 -18.90 -7.47
N ILE A 437 8.62 -17.72 -7.76
CA ILE A 437 8.60 -16.59 -6.84
C ILE A 437 7.17 -16.36 -6.37
N LEU A 438 6.97 -16.42 -5.06
CA LEU A 438 5.72 -16.03 -4.42
C LEU A 438 5.80 -14.55 -4.04
N VAL A 439 4.78 -13.80 -4.42
CA VAL A 439 4.67 -12.37 -4.10
C VAL A 439 3.67 -12.19 -2.97
N MET A 440 4.16 -11.68 -1.83
CA MET A 440 3.36 -11.36 -0.66
C MET A 440 3.03 -9.87 -0.68
N THR A 441 1.77 -9.52 -0.90
CA THR A 441 1.29 -8.12 -0.95
C THR A 441 0.65 -7.65 0.35
N SER A 442 0.89 -8.35 1.47
CA SER A 442 0.22 -8.14 2.76
C SER A 442 0.49 -6.77 3.39
N SER A 443 1.52 -6.05 2.94
CA SER A 443 1.79 -4.69 3.42
C SER A 443 0.85 -3.65 2.79
N ALA A 444 0.19 -3.96 1.67
CA ALA A 444 -0.78 -3.07 1.04
C ALA A 444 -2.10 -3.03 1.84
N ALA A 445 -2.86 -1.94 1.72
CA ALA A 445 -4.22 -1.88 2.29
C ALA A 445 -5.15 -2.81 1.52
N ASN A 446 -5.08 -2.73 0.19
CA ASN A 446 -5.70 -3.66 -0.73
C ASN A 446 -4.63 -4.60 -1.32
N SER A 447 -4.57 -5.83 -0.82
CA SER A 447 -3.60 -6.84 -1.26
C SER A 447 -3.77 -7.24 -2.73
N TYR A 448 -4.97 -7.16 -3.30
CA TYR A 448 -5.25 -7.53 -4.70
C TYR A 448 -4.71 -6.50 -5.69
N GLU A 449 -4.90 -5.22 -5.39
CA GLU A 449 -4.50 -4.11 -6.27
C GLU A 449 -2.98 -4.11 -6.52
N ALA A 450 -2.19 -4.44 -5.51
CA ALA A 450 -0.73 -4.49 -5.63
C ALA A 450 -0.21 -5.76 -6.34
N ALA A 451 -1.02 -6.81 -6.47
CA ALA A 451 -0.55 -8.14 -6.88
C ALA A 451 -0.03 -8.16 -8.33
N ASP A 452 -0.77 -7.56 -9.28
CA ASP A 452 -0.41 -7.55 -10.70
C ASP A 452 0.97 -6.91 -10.93
N TYR A 453 1.25 -5.78 -10.28
CA TYR A 453 2.55 -5.10 -10.36
C TYR A 453 3.70 -6.04 -9.98
N TYR A 454 3.68 -6.58 -8.77
CA TYR A 454 4.81 -7.36 -8.27
C TYR A 454 4.92 -8.73 -8.97
N VAL A 455 3.80 -9.37 -9.31
CA VAL A 455 3.81 -10.61 -10.12
C VAL A 455 4.38 -10.33 -11.51
N GLY A 456 3.94 -9.25 -12.15
CA GLY A 456 4.44 -8.81 -13.46
C GLY A 456 5.94 -8.51 -13.44
N MET A 457 6.41 -7.83 -12.40
CA MET A 457 7.82 -7.49 -12.18
C MET A 457 8.73 -8.72 -12.22
N PHE A 458 8.41 -9.78 -11.48
CA PHE A 458 9.24 -10.99 -11.49
C PHE A 458 9.04 -11.86 -12.75
N THR A 459 7.82 -11.91 -13.29
CA THR A 459 7.52 -12.68 -14.50
C THR A 459 8.27 -12.14 -15.71
N HIS A 460 8.40 -10.81 -15.81
CA HIS A 460 9.12 -10.15 -16.91
C HIS A 460 10.59 -10.57 -16.97
N GLU A 461 11.24 -10.80 -15.83
CA GLU A 461 12.64 -11.25 -15.72
C GLU A 461 12.81 -12.78 -15.77
N GLY A 462 11.77 -13.50 -16.18
CA GLY A 462 11.82 -14.93 -16.47
C GLY A 462 11.65 -15.85 -15.27
N ALA A 463 11.20 -15.34 -14.12
CA ALA A 463 10.71 -16.18 -13.03
C ALA A 463 9.28 -16.65 -13.30
N THR A 464 8.87 -17.76 -12.66
CA THR A 464 7.44 -18.11 -12.55
C THR A 464 6.90 -17.43 -11.31
N ALA A 465 6.25 -16.29 -11.44
CA ALA A 465 5.72 -15.55 -10.29
C ALA A 465 4.21 -15.79 -10.12
N GLU A 466 3.78 -15.91 -8.87
CA GLU A 466 2.35 -15.94 -8.50
C GLU A 466 2.14 -15.20 -7.19
N TRP A 467 0.93 -14.67 -7.00
CA TRP A 467 0.54 -14.02 -5.76
C TRP A 467 0.40 -15.06 -4.64
N LEU A 468 0.89 -14.75 -3.45
CA LEU A 468 0.72 -15.51 -2.23
C LEU A 468 -0.49 -14.94 -1.47
N PRO A 469 -1.63 -15.66 -1.39
CA PRO A 469 -2.85 -15.19 -0.73
C PRO A 469 -2.76 -15.20 0.81
N LEU A 470 -1.78 -14.48 1.34
CA LEU A 470 -1.53 -14.32 2.76
C LEU A 470 -1.72 -12.85 3.11
N ASP A 471 -2.78 -12.51 3.81
CA ASP A 471 -2.98 -11.19 4.41
C ASP A 471 -3.75 -11.32 5.73
N ARG A 472 -4.14 -10.19 6.33
CA ARG A 472 -4.90 -10.17 7.59
C ARG A 472 -6.27 -10.82 7.46
N ALA A 473 -6.89 -10.76 6.28
CA ALA A 473 -8.18 -11.40 6.02
C ALA A 473 -8.03 -12.92 5.93
N TYR A 474 -7.02 -13.42 5.20
CA TYR A 474 -6.64 -14.84 5.23
C TYR A 474 -6.42 -15.29 6.67
N ARG A 475 -5.57 -14.59 7.44
CA ARG A 475 -5.21 -14.99 8.80
C ARG A 475 -6.46 -15.10 9.69
N LYS A 476 -7.30 -14.07 9.69
CA LYS A 476 -8.52 -14.04 10.48
C LYS A 476 -9.50 -15.14 10.07
N ALA A 477 -9.77 -15.29 8.78
CA ALA A 477 -10.68 -16.31 8.25
C ALA A 477 -10.17 -17.73 8.52
N HIS A 478 -8.90 -17.99 8.24
CA HIS A 478 -8.30 -19.31 8.38
C HIS A 478 -8.22 -19.76 9.84
N ASP A 479 -7.73 -18.89 10.74
CA ASP A 479 -7.61 -19.22 12.16
C ASP A 479 -8.97 -19.46 12.82
N ALA A 480 -9.99 -18.70 12.40
CA ALA A 480 -11.36 -18.85 12.91
C ALA A 480 -12.14 -19.99 12.20
N ASN A 481 -11.59 -20.60 11.15
CA ASN A 481 -12.29 -21.52 10.26
C ASN A 481 -13.59 -20.90 9.70
N GLN A 482 -13.49 -19.65 9.26
CA GLN A 482 -14.56 -18.82 8.69
C GLN A 482 -14.17 -18.35 7.28
N CYS A 483 -13.81 -19.27 6.38
CA CYS A 483 -13.46 -18.91 5.00
C CYS A 483 -14.63 -18.30 4.23
N ASP A 484 -15.86 -18.68 4.55
CA ASP A 484 -17.06 -18.02 4.02
C ASP A 484 -17.11 -16.51 4.35
N TRP A 485 -16.37 -16.04 5.37
CA TRP A 485 -16.29 -14.63 5.78
C TRP A 485 -15.12 -13.86 5.13
N LEU A 486 -14.35 -14.52 4.27
CA LEU A 486 -13.11 -13.96 3.74
C LEU A 486 -13.32 -12.63 3.01
N SER A 487 -14.37 -12.52 2.19
CA SER A 487 -14.71 -11.28 1.46
C SER A 487 -14.96 -10.13 2.42
N ALA A 488 -15.84 -10.34 3.42
CA ALA A 488 -16.17 -9.34 4.43
C ALA A 488 -14.95 -8.93 5.29
N TYR A 489 -14.06 -9.86 5.63
CA TYR A 489 -12.83 -9.52 6.35
C TYR A 489 -11.86 -8.74 5.49
N HIS A 490 -11.70 -9.11 4.23
CA HIS A 490 -10.85 -8.40 3.29
C HIS A 490 -11.33 -6.96 3.12
N SER A 491 -12.62 -6.78 2.84
CA SER A 491 -13.25 -5.46 2.77
C SER A 491 -13.14 -4.64 4.04
N GLY A 492 -13.24 -5.28 5.21
CA GLY A 492 -13.06 -4.63 6.50
C GLY A 492 -11.63 -4.13 6.73
N PHE A 493 -10.61 -4.92 6.36
CA PHE A 493 -9.22 -4.53 6.54
C PHE A 493 -8.70 -3.55 5.49
N SER A 494 -9.29 -3.54 4.30
CA SER A 494 -8.95 -2.63 3.20
C SER A 494 -9.81 -1.35 3.20
N SER A 495 -10.84 -1.28 4.05
CA SER A 495 -11.87 -0.23 4.02
C SER A 495 -12.54 -0.07 2.65
N ALA A 496 -12.65 -1.16 1.87
CA ALA A 496 -13.19 -1.14 0.50
C ALA A 496 -14.15 -2.31 0.28
N ALA A 497 -15.37 -2.02 -0.18
CA ALA A 497 -16.39 -3.05 -0.41
C ALA A 497 -16.14 -3.84 -1.71
N HIS A 498 -16.60 -5.09 -1.73
CA HIS A 498 -16.75 -5.91 -2.95
C HIS A 498 -15.46 -6.15 -3.74
N LEU A 499 -14.34 -6.29 -3.03
CA LEU A 499 -13.05 -6.61 -3.64
C LEU A 499 -13.04 -8.00 -4.28
N ASP A 500 -13.89 -8.90 -3.81
CA ASP A 500 -14.19 -10.19 -4.42
C ASP A 500 -14.81 -10.09 -5.82
N LEU A 501 -15.70 -9.11 -6.03
CA LEU A 501 -16.29 -8.86 -7.34
C LEU A 501 -15.35 -8.09 -8.27
N LEU A 502 -14.53 -7.19 -7.72
CA LEU A 502 -13.56 -6.39 -8.48
C LEU A 502 -12.30 -7.18 -8.87
N TYR A 503 -11.93 -8.18 -8.06
CA TYR A 503 -10.76 -9.04 -8.28
C TYR A 503 -11.14 -10.53 -8.15
N PRO A 504 -12.03 -11.04 -9.01
CA PRO A 504 -12.61 -12.39 -8.85
C PRO A 504 -11.58 -13.52 -9.00
N ASP A 505 -10.54 -13.30 -9.78
CA ASP A 505 -9.40 -14.22 -9.93
C ASP A 505 -8.58 -14.30 -8.62
N TYR A 506 -8.21 -13.17 -8.02
CA TYR A 506 -7.49 -13.15 -6.76
C TYR A 506 -8.35 -13.63 -5.60
N PHE A 507 -9.63 -13.26 -5.55
CA PHE A 507 -10.55 -13.79 -4.54
C PHE A 507 -10.72 -15.30 -4.63
N THR A 508 -10.81 -15.86 -5.85
CA THR A 508 -10.83 -17.32 -6.04
C THR A 508 -9.58 -17.98 -5.45
N ALA A 509 -8.39 -17.43 -5.72
CA ALA A 509 -7.14 -17.93 -5.16
C ALA A 509 -7.08 -17.76 -3.63
N HIS A 510 -7.61 -16.65 -3.11
CA HIS A 510 -7.67 -16.35 -1.68
C HIS A 510 -8.59 -17.30 -0.92
N MET A 511 -9.74 -17.63 -1.51
CA MET A 511 -10.68 -18.59 -0.96
C MET A 511 -10.08 -20.00 -0.93
N ASP A 512 -9.47 -20.45 -2.04
CA ASP A 512 -8.78 -21.75 -2.10
C ASP A 512 -7.68 -21.84 -1.04
N ALA A 513 -6.88 -20.79 -0.89
CA ALA A 513 -5.87 -20.69 0.15
C ALA A 513 -6.50 -20.79 1.55
N CYS A 514 -7.57 -20.06 1.84
CA CYS A 514 -8.21 -20.10 3.15
C CYS A 514 -8.69 -21.52 3.49
N GLU A 515 -9.35 -22.21 2.55
CA GLU A 515 -9.91 -23.55 2.77
C GLU A 515 -8.84 -24.64 2.87
N ASN A 516 -7.82 -24.57 2.00
CA ASN A 516 -6.85 -25.65 1.81
C ASN A 516 -5.49 -25.38 2.49
N GLY A 517 -5.27 -24.15 2.95
CA GLY A 517 -4.01 -23.66 3.50
C GLY A 517 -2.93 -23.40 2.44
N LEU A 518 -1.89 -22.66 2.84
CA LEU A 518 -0.83 -22.21 1.93
C LEU A 518 0.39 -23.16 1.87
N ALA A 519 0.36 -24.28 2.60
CA ALA A 519 1.54 -25.10 2.81
C ALA A 519 2.18 -25.64 1.52
N ALA A 520 1.37 -26.07 0.56
CA ALA A 520 1.85 -26.58 -0.72
C ALA A 520 2.43 -25.47 -1.62
N MET A 521 1.83 -24.28 -1.57
CA MET A 521 2.32 -23.11 -2.31
C MET A 521 3.70 -22.72 -1.78
N ILE A 522 3.82 -22.57 -0.46
CA ILE A 522 5.08 -22.26 0.23
C ILE A 522 6.12 -23.36 0.00
N ASP A 523 5.75 -24.64 0.03
CA ASP A 523 6.70 -25.76 -0.19
C ASP A 523 7.36 -25.71 -1.59
N SER A 524 6.60 -25.27 -2.59
CA SER A 524 7.05 -25.20 -3.99
C SER A 524 7.85 -23.94 -4.36
N ALA A 525 7.96 -22.96 -3.47
CA ALA A 525 8.55 -21.66 -3.76
C ALA A 525 10.08 -21.69 -3.70
N ASP A 526 10.75 -20.96 -4.59
CA ASP A 526 12.20 -20.77 -4.53
C ASP A 526 12.57 -19.38 -3.99
N GLY A 527 11.63 -18.43 -4.08
CA GLY A 527 11.70 -17.12 -3.45
C GLY A 527 10.36 -16.63 -2.92
N ILE A 528 10.37 -15.85 -1.84
CA ILE A 528 9.24 -15.01 -1.41
C ILE A 528 9.69 -13.55 -1.45
N PHE A 529 8.90 -12.70 -2.10
CA PHE A 529 9.13 -11.26 -2.11
C PHE A 529 7.98 -10.52 -1.44
N ILE A 530 8.30 -9.65 -0.47
CA ILE A 530 7.34 -8.91 0.34
C ILE A 530 7.28 -7.45 -0.13
N ASN A 531 6.08 -6.95 -0.41
CA ASN A 531 5.88 -5.59 -0.92
C ASN A 531 6.15 -4.49 0.12
N GLY A 532 6.23 -3.25 -0.37
CA GLY A 532 6.14 -2.05 0.48
C GLY A 532 4.70 -1.79 0.97
N GLY A 533 4.58 -0.95 2.00
CA GLY A 533 3.30 -0.62 2.65
C GLY A 533 3.49 -0.47 4.15
N ASP A 534 2.68 -1.19 4.91
CA ASP A 534 2.77 -1.28 6.36
C ASP A 534 3.32 -2.66 6.77
N GLN A 535 4.44 -2.65 7.49
CA GLN A 535 5.11 -3.85 8.00
C GLN A 535 4.27 -4.56 9.08
N VAL A 536 3.44 -3.82 9.83
CA VAL A 536 2.54 -4.41 10.84
C VAL A 536 1.49 -5.29 10.16
N ARG A 537 0.95 -4.88 9.00
CA ARG A 537 -0.03 -5.69 8.27
C ARG A 537 0.52 -7.02 7.79
N THR A 538 1.74 -7.01 7.29
CA THR A 538 2.44 -8.24 6.92
C THR A 538 2.70 -9.11 8.14
N PHE A 539 3.15 -8.51 9.24
CA PHE A 539 3.41 -9.27 10.45
C PHE A 539 2.14 -9.88 11.05
N ASP A 540 1.04 -9.13 11.11
CA ASP A 540 -0.27 -9.61 11.54
C ASP A 540 -0.77 -10.80 10.71
N ALA A 541 -0.48 -10.82 9.40
CA ALA A 541 -0.83 -11.96 8.53
C ALA A 541 -0.02 -13.24 8.87
N LEU A 542 1.20 -13.06 9.40
CA LEU A 542 2.18 -14.12 9.66
C LEU A 542 2.15 -14.67 11.09
N VAL A 543 1.35 -14.08 11.97
CA VAL A 543 1.21 -14.49 13.38
C VAL A 543 -0.22 -14.96 13.67
N THR A 544 -0.35 -15.82 14.68
CA THR A 544 -1.63 -16.28 15.23
C THR A 544 -1.61 -16.13 16.75
N PHE A 545 -2.71 -16.49 17.42
CA PHE A 545 -2.85 -16.36 18.87
C PHE A 545 -3.17 -17.70 19.52
N ASN A 546 -2.39 -18.06 20.53
CA ASN A 546 -2.64 -19.23 21.37
C ASN A 546 -2.79 -18.79 22.84
N ASP A 547 -3.97 -19.02 23.42
CA ASP A 547 -4.36 -18.54 24.76
C ASP A 547 -4.10 -17.02 24.94
N GLY A 548 -4.35 -16.23 23.89
CA GLY A 548 -4.14 -14.77 23.87
C GLY A 548 -2.68 -14.34 23.69
N ASN A 549 -1.73 -15.27 23.55
CA ASN A 549 -0.33 -14.96 23.27
C ASN A 549 -0.07 -15.07 21.78
N ARG A 550 0.59 -14.06 21.20
CA ARG A 550 1.03 -14.09 19.81
C ARG A 550 2.10 -15.17 19.62
N VAL A 551 1.93 -15.99 18.58
CA VAL A 551 2.87 -17.05 18.19
C VAL A 551 2.98 -17.08 16.66
N ASP A 552 4.08 -17.62 16.15
CA ASP A 552 4.27 -17.79 14.72
C ASP A 552 3.17 -18.67 14.13
N SER A 553 2.65 -18.27 12.97
CA SER A 553 1.73 -19.11 12.21
C SER A 553 2.43 -20.34 11.62
N ALA A 554 1.64 -21.29 11.11
CA ALA A 554 2.18 -22.43 10.39
C ALA A 554 2.95 -21.99 9.12
N GLU A 555 2.45 -20.95 8.44
CA GLU A 555 3.06 -20.35 7.25
C GLU A 555 4.41 -19.72 7.59
N LEU A 556 4.47 -18.86 8.61
CA LEU A 556 5.74 -18.25 9.04
C LEU A 556 6.74 -19.32 9.48
N THR A 557 6.30 -20.32 10.26
CA THR A 557 7.15 -21.43 10.68
C THR A 557 7.75 -22.18 9.48
N GLN A 558 6.95 -22.44 8.45
CA GLN A 558 7.40 -23.11 7.23
C GLN A 558 8.37 -22.24 6.42
N ILE A 559 8.06 -20.95 6.25
CA ILE A 559 8.90 -19.97 5.55
C ILE A 559 10.29 -19.90 6.21
N LEU A 560 10.33 -19.75 7.54
CA LEU A 560 11.58 -19.71 8.30
C LEU A 560 12.37 -21.02 8.19
N ALA A 561 11.70 -22.17 8.25
CA ALA A 561 12.36 -23.46 8.12
C ALA A 561 13.01 -23.68 6.74
N ARG A 562 12.30 -23.31 5.66
CA ARG A 562 12.82 -23.42 4.28
C ARG A 562 13.95 -22.42 4.02
N HIS A 563 13.83 -21.20 4.56
CA HIS A 563 14.89 -20.20 4.48
C HIS A 563 16.16 -20.67 5.19
N ALA A 564 16.04 -21.17 6.42
CA ALA A 564 17.16 -21.72 7.19
C ALA A 564 17.80 -22.95 6.52
N ALA A 565 17.05 -23.70 5.72
CA ALA A 565 17.55 -24.83 4.92
C ALA A 565 18.29 -24.39 3.64
N GLY A 566 18.23 -23.10 3.28
CA GLY A 566 18.77 -22.57 2.01
C GLY A 566 17.92 -22.92 0.79
N GLU A 567 16.69 -23.39 1.00
CA GLU A 567 15.74 -23.81 -0.05
C GLU A 567 14.82 -22.66 -0.50
N LEU A 568 14.85 -21.54 0.20
CA LEU A 568 14.00 -20.37 -0.05
C LEU A 568 14.77 -19.07 0.20
N VAL A 569 14.84 -18.19 -0.81
CA VAL A 569 15.30 -16.80 -0.61
C VAL A 569 14.12 -15.92 -0.20
N ILE A 570 14.36 -14.96 0.69
CA ILE A 570 13.36 -13.97 1.10
C ILE A 570 13.90 -12.58 0.80
N GLY A 571 13.06 -11.73 0.23
CA GLY A 571 13.38 -10.35 -0.09
C GLY A 571 12.18 -9.47 0.18
N GLY A 572 12.42 -8.17 0.30
CA GLY A 572 11.33 -7.21 0.44
C GLY A 572 11.83 -5.78 0.29
N THR A 573 10.88 -4.88 0.08
CA THR A 573 11.14 -3.44 -0.11
C THR A 573 10.35 -2.64 0.91
N SER A 574 10.89 -1.52 1.40
CA SER A 574 10.22 -0.66 2.38
C SER A 574 9.74 -1.48 3.60
N ALA A 575 8.44 -1.49 3.91
CA ALA A 575 7.83 -2.37 4.91
C ALA A 575 8.24 -3.85 4.80
N GLY A 576 8.33 -4.40 3.59
CA GLY A 576 8.76 -5.78 3.36
C GLY A 576 10.22 -6.04 3.74
N ALA A 577 11.06 -5.00 3.82
CA ALA A 577 12.39 -5.10 4.42
C ALA A 577 12.33 -4.90 5.95
N ALA A 578 11.56 -3.94 6.45
CA ALA A 578 11.40 -3.70 7.89
C ALA A 578 10.83 -4.91 8.64
N VAL A 579 9.86 -5.62 8.05
CA VAL A 579 9.21 -6.79 8.67
C VAL A 579 10.14 -8.00 8.83
N GLN A 580 11.27 -8.01 8.13
CA GLN A 580 12.27 -9.08 8.27
C GLN A 580 13.06 -8.99 9.57
N ALA A 581 13.06 -7.83 10.24
CA ALA A 581 13.64 -7.66 11.57
C ALA A 581 13.03 -8.61 12.60
N GLY A 582 13.69 -8.77 13.73
CA GLY A 582 13.35 -9.75 14.77
C GLY A 582 14.53 -10.66 15.06
N GLY A 583 14.26 -11.81 15.68
CA GLY A 583 15.33 -12.74 16.06
C GLY A 583 16.32 -12.10 17.03
N LYS A 584 17.47 -12.77 17.23
CA LYS A 584 18.49 -12.34 18.18
C LYS A 584 19.87 -12.55 17.59
N LEU A 585 20.75 -11.57 17.78
CA LEU A 585 22.15 -11.68 17.32
C LEU A 585 22.88 -12.88 17.94
N ASN A 586 22.56 -13.23 19.18
CA ASN A 586 23.01 -14.43 19.88
C ASN A 586 22.07 -14.77 21.06
N ASP A 587 22.29 -15.90 21.74
CA ASP A 587 21.45 -16.38 22.86
C ASP A 587 21.30 -15.37 24.02
N SER A 588 22.30 -14.50 24.20
CA SER A 588 22.33 -13.46 25.25
C SER A 588 21.78 -12.11 24.80
N ALA A 589 21.55 -11.91 23.51
CA ALA A 589 21.03 -10.65 22.98
C ALA A 589 19.51 -10.51 23.20
N ASN A 590 19.05 -9.27 23.20
CA ASN A 590 17.63 -8.96 23.11
C ASN A 590 17.10 -9.26 21.70
N THR A 591 15.78 -9.36 21.59
CA THR A 591 15.14 -9.49 20.29
C THR A 591 15.28 -8.17 19.55
N ASN A 592 15.64 -8.19 18.26
CA ASN A 592 15.71 -6.98 17.46
C ASN A 592 14.30 -6.40 17.24
N PRO A 593 14.02 -5.14 17.66
CA PRO A 593 12.75 -4.50 17.36
C PRO A 593 12.49 -4.32 15.86
N MET A 594 11.22 -4.30 15.46
CA MET A 594 10.80 -3.84 14.14
C MET A 594 10.32 -2.39 14.27
N VAL A 595 10.92 -1.46 13.53
CA VAL A 595 10.44 -0.07 13.47
C VAL A 595 9.09 -0.01 12.77
N THR A 596 8.14 0.79 13.29
CA THR A 596 6.80 0.96 12.70
C THR A 596 6.54 2.39 12.25
N ALA A 597 7.07 3.39 12.97
CA ALA A 597 6.86 4.81 12.67
C ALA A 597 7.88 5.69 13.41
N GLY A 598 7.71 7.02 13.32
CA GLY A 598 8.35 8.00 14.20
C GLY A 598 9.40 8.87 13.53
N SER A 599 9.27 10.18 13.71
CA SER A 599 10.22 11.18 13.22
C SER A 599 11.58 11.09 13.90
N PRO A 600 12.68 11.46 13.24
CA PRO A 600 13.99 11.53 13.89
C PRO A 600 13.98 12.38 15.15
N HIS A 601 13.44 13.60 15.08
CA HIS A 601 13.37 14.50 16.24
C HIS A 601 12.49 13.95 17.36
N GLY A 602 11.27 13.52 17.04
CA GLY A 602 10.30 13.01 18.01
C GLY A 602 10.80 11.78 18.75
N ILE A 603 11.47 10.86 18.04
CA ILE A 603 12.09 9.66 18.63
C ILE A 603 13.29 10.02 19.52
N LEU A 604 14.10 11.00 19.15
CA LEU A 604 15.18 11.47 20.03
C LEU A 604 14.63 12.13 21.28
N LYS A 605 13.55 12.92 21.17
CA LYS A 605 12.93 13.65 22.29
C LYS A 605 12.20 12.72 23.26
N ASN A 606 11.38 11.81 22.73
CA ASN A 606 10.40 11.05 23.52
C ASN A 606 10.73 9.55 23.62
N GLY A 607 11.61 9.03 22.77
CA GLY A 607 11.87 7.60 22.64
C GLY A 607 10.83 6.86 21.80
N TYR A 608 11.04 5.55 21.63
CA TYR A 608 10.10 4.67 20.96
C TYR A 608 8.93 4.27 21.87
N THR A 609 7.76 4.08 21.28
CA THR A 609 6.53 3.60 21.93
C THR A 609 6.00 2.37 21.19
N ALA A 610 4.91 1.79 21.67
CA ALA A 610 4.25 0.68 20.98
C ALA A 610 3.71 1.05 19.58
N ASN A 611 3.54 2.34 19.30
CA ASN A 611 3.05 2.84 18.00
C ASN A 611 4.19 3.07 17.00
N SER A 612 5.42 3.27 17.49
CA SER A 612 6.60 3.55 16.66
C SER A 612 7.61 2.40 16.57
N ALA A 613 7.49 1.38 17.41
CA ALA A 613 8.21 0.13 17.25
C ALA A 613 7.47 -1.08 17.86
N GLU A 614 7.58 -2.22 17.18
CA GLU A 614 7.27 -3.54 17.73
C GLU A 614 8.53 -4.13 18.38
N LEU A 615 8.65 -3.98 19.70
CA LEU A 615 9.82 -4.40 20.48
C LEU A 615 10.03 -5.92 20.51
N THR A 616 9.00 -6.68 20.18
CA THR A 616 9.11 -8.14 20.08
C THR A 616 9.51 -8.62 18.68
N GLY A 617 9.80 -7.69 17.76
CA GLY A 617 10.33 -7.96 16.43
C GLY A 617 9.24 -8.35 15.41
N GLY A 618 9.67 -8.48 14.15
CA GLY A 618 8.87 -9.00 13.04
C GLY A 618 9.13 -10.49 12.82
N MET A 619 9.39 -10.88 11.56
CA MET A 619 9.59 -12.28 11.15
C MET A 619 10.84 -12.94 11.75
N GLY A 620 11.86 -12.15 12.11
CA GLY A 620 13.15 -12.69 12.59
C GLY A 620 13.98 -13.40 11.53
N ILE A 621 13.85 -13.00 10.27
CA ILE A 621 14.71 -13.47 9.17
C ILE A 621 16.07 -12.78 9.22
N PHE A 622 16.07 -11.48 9.52
CA PHE A 622 17.27 -10.70 9.74
C PHE A 622 17.51 -10.55 11.25
N ASP A 623 18.29 -11.47 11.81
CA ASP A 623 18.55 -11.56 13.25
C ASP A 623 19.81 -10.78 13.70
N PHE A 624 20.48 -10.11 12.77
CA PHE A 624 21.77 -9.45 13.02
C PHE A 624 21.67 -8.06 13.65
N GLY A 625 20.49 -7.43 13.65
CA GLY A 625 20.27 -6.09 14.18
C GLY A 625 18.92 -5.54 13.75
N VAL A 626 18.65 -4.29 14.12
CA VAL A 626 17.44 -3.59 13.67
C VAL A 626 17.62 -3.06 12.24
N THR A 627 16.53 -2.96 11.50
CA THR A 627 16.53 -2.46 10.12
C THR A 627 15.64 -1.23 9.99
N ASP A 628 16.04 -0.31 9.11
CA ASP A 628 15.25 0.85 8.72
C ASP A 628 15.38 1.11 7.21
N THR A 629 14.41 1.80 6.61
CA THR A 629 14.26 1.96 5.15
C THR A 629 13.94 3.41 4.76
N HIS A 630 14.07 3.73 3.46
CA HIS A 630 13.96 5.11 2.95
C HIS A 630 14.84 6.06 3.76
N PHE A 631 16.07 5.61 3.94
CA PHE A 631 16.79 5.84 5.16
C PHE A 631 17.40 7.24 5.18
N SER A 632 18.45 7.45 4.39
CA SER A 632 19.08 8.75 4.27
C SER A 632 18.24 9.76 3.50
N GLU A 633 17.23 9.34 2.73
CA GLU A 633 16.29 10.26 2.08
C GLU A 633 15.36 10.96 3.08
N ARG A 634 15.29 10.48 4.32
CA ARG A 634 14.41 10.98 5.39
C ARG A 634 15.15 11.23 6.70
N ALA A 635 16.48 11.44 6.64
CA ALA A 635 17.34 11.70 7.79
C ALA A 635 17.21 10.71 8.98
N ARG A 636 17.04 9.41 8.68
CA ARG A 636 16.73 8.39 9.69
C ARG A 636 17.97 7.88 10.45
N GLU A 637 19.15 8.47 10.25
CA GLU A 637 20.41 8.07 10.89
C GLU A 637 20.33 8.09 12.41
N THR A 638 19.80 9.18 12.97
CA THR A 638 19.77 9.40 14.42
C THR A 638 18.68 8.57 15.09
N ARG A 639 17.53 8.38 14.43
CA ARG A 639 16.46 7.52 14.93
C ARG A 639 16.88 6.05 14.97
N LEU A 640 17.65 5.59 13.98
CA LEU A 640 18.21 4.23 14.00
C LEU A 640 19.21 4.04 15.15
N ILE A 641 20.08 5.03 15.42
CA ILE A 641 20.96 4.99 16.60
C ILE A 641 20.12 4.86 17.88
N ARG A 642 19.04 5.63 17.99
CA ARG A 642 18.12 5.54 19.13
C ARG A 642 17.39 4.20 19.20
N LEU A 643 17.04 3.59 18.06
CA LEU A 643 16.37 2.27 18.04
C LEU A 643 17.30 1.16 18.51
N VAL A 644 18.55 1.17 18.05
CA VAL A 644 19.60 0.24 18.49
C VAL A 644 19.78 0.33 20.01
N GLU A 645 19.84 1.55 20.54
CA GLU A 645 19.96 1.79 21.96
C GLU A 645 18.71 1.37 22.75
N HIS A 646 17.52 1.77 22.29
CA HIS A 646 16.25 1.51 22.97
C HIS A 646 15.93 0.00 23.01
N GLY A 647 16.28 -0.73 21.95
CA GLY A 647 16.18 -2.19 21.91
C GLY A 647 17.26 -2.92 22.70
N ASP A 648 18.28 -2.21 23.20
CA ASP A 648 19.50 -2.76 23.80
C ASP A 648 20.07 -3.90 22.91
N VAL A 649 20.26 -3.55 21.62
CA VAL A 649 20.86 -4.41 20.60
C VAL A 649 22.14 -3.77 20.08
N ARG A 650 22.98 -4.55 19.37
CA ARG A 650 24.30 -4.07 18.94
C ARG A 650 24.29 -3.31 17.63
N PHE A 651 23.58 -3.83 16.63
CA PHE A 651 23.68 -3.34 15.26
C PHE A 651 22.36 -2.76 14.77
N GLY A 652 22.47 -1.74 13.92
CA GLY A 652 21.38 -1.19 13.13
C GLY A 652 21.79 -1.03 11.67
N PHE A 653 20.87 -1.27 10.74
CA PHE A 653 21.10 -1.23 9.31
C PHE A 653 20.04 -0.36 8.63
N GLY A 654 20.43 0.83 8.21
CA GLY A 654 19.60 1.74 7.43
C GLY A 654 19.86 1.54 5.94
N VAL A 655 18.82 1.17 5.18
CA VAL A 655 18.92 0.92 3.75
C VAL A 655 18.29 2.08 2.97
N ASP A 656 19.12 2.77 2.19
CA ASP A 656 18.67 3.87 1.33
C ASP A 656 17.76 3.40 0.21
N GLU A 657 17.09 4.34 -0.45
CA GLU A 657 16.26 4.02 -1.60
C GLU A 657 17.05 3.43 -2.75
N THR A 658 16.37 2.59 -3.56
CA THR A 658 16.99 1.89 -4.71
C THR A 658 18.27 1.14 -4.31
N THR A 659 18.33 0.63 -3.08
CA THR A 659 19.50 -0.06 -2.54
C THR A 659 19.05 -1.34 -1.83
N ALA A 660 19.86 -2.38 -1.89
CA ALA A 660 19.60 -3.65 -1.23
C ALA A 660 20.84 -4.14 -0.47
N LEU A 661 20.60 -4.63 0.75
CA LEU A 661 21.59 -5.33 1.55
C LEU A 661 21.40 -6.85 1.38
N ASN A 662 22.30 -7.48 0.64
CA ASN A 662 22.24 -8.91 0.36
C ASN A 662 22.92 -9.70 1.46
N VAL A 663 22.18 -10.56 2.15
CA VAL A 663 22.70 -11.32 3.29
C VAL A 663 22.90 -12.78 2.90
N ARG A 664 24.06 -13.34 3.26
CA ARG A 664 24.38 -14.75 3.01
C ARG A 664 25.16 -15.36 4.15
N HIS A 665 24.68 -16.50 4.62
CA HIS A 665 25.42 -17.38 5.51
C HIS A 665 26.38 -18.22 4.69
N GLU A 666 27.65 -18.23 5.07
CA GLU A 666 28.63 -19.12 4.47
C GLU A 666 29.72 -19.49 5.45
N LYS A 667 30.50 -20.50 5.09
CA LYS A 667 31.74 -20.81 5.77
C LYS A 667 32.93 -20.23 5.02
N ASP A 668 33.90 -19.72 5.75
CA ASP A 668 35.17 -19.27 5.20
C ASP A 668 36.09 -20.44 4.79
N GLU A 669 37.31 -20.12 4.35
CA GLU A 669 38.31 -21.14 3.94
C GLU A 669 38.77 -22.06 5.09
N ASN A 670 38.49 -21.69 6.33
CA ASN A 670 38.83 -22.44 7.54
C ASN A 670 37.63 -23.20 8.13
N ASP A 671 36.48 -23.25 7.42
CA ASP A 671 35.21 -23.83 7.87
C ASP A 671 34.57 -23.05 9.04
N GLU A 672 34.94 -21.77 9.24
CA GLU A 672 34.34 -20.88 10.23
C GLU A 672 33.10 -20.19 9.64
N GLU A 673 31.98 -20.23 10.39
CA GLU A 673 30.74 -19.57 9.99
C GLU A 673 30.93 -18.05 9.95
N ARG A 674 30.44 -17.43 8.89
CA ARG A 674 30.38 -15.98 8.72
C ARG A 674 29.11 -15.57 7.99
N VAL A 675 28.72 -14.33 8.21
CA VAL A 675 27.59 -13.69 7.54
C VAL A 675 28.12 -12.57 6.69
N VAL A 676 27.92 -12.67 5.38
CA VAL A 676 28.36 -11.67 4.41
C VAL A 676 27.15 -10.84 4.00
N MET A 677 27.23 -9.54 4.24
CA MET A 677 26.22 -8.57 3.88
C MET A 677 26.77 -7.63 2.81
N THR A 678 26.34 -7.78 1.57
CA THR A 678 26.86 -7.05 0.42
C THR A 678 25.86 -6.02 -0.09
N VAL A 679 26.31 -4.79 -0.29
CA VAL A 679 25.46 -3.71 -0.80
C VAL A 679 25.35 -3.79 -2.32
N SER A 680 24.15 -3.57 -2.85
CA SER A 680 23.84 -3.45 -4.28
C SER A 680 22.83 -2.33 -4.51
N GLY A 681 22.73 -1.82 -5.73
CA GLY A 681 21.85 -0.70 -6.07
C GLY A 681 22.58 0.64 -6.15
N ARG A 682 21.82 1.73 -5.98
CA ARG A 682 22.25 3.08 -6.34
C ARG A 682 22.98 3.83 -5.22
N SER A 683 22.47 3.74 -3.99
CA SER A 683 22.89 4.57 -2.86
C SER A 683 23.73 3.73 -1.87
N GLY A 684 23.42 3.74 -0.58
CA GLY A 684 24.20 3.04 0.43
C GLY A 684 23.40 2.39 1.55
N VAL A 685 24.14 1.74 2.43
CA VAL A 685 23.65 1.14 3.66
C VAL A 685 24.46 1.73 4.81
N TYR A 686 23.76 2.41 5.70
CA TYR A 686 24.30 2.94 6.93
C TYR A 686 24.25 1.86 8.02
N ILE A 687 25.37 1.64 8.69
CA ILE A 687 25.51 0.60 9.70
C ILE A 687 25.93 1.23 11.02
N VAL A 688 25.15 1.00 12.06
CA VAL A 688 25.43 1.37 13.45
C VAL A 688 26.03 0.18 14.18
N ASP A 689 27.10 0.41 14.94
CA ASP A 689 27.67 -0.51 15.93
C ASP A 689 27.74 0.19 17.29
N TYR A 690 26.88 -0.23 18.21
CA TYR A 690 26.69 0.39 19.52
C TYR A 690 27.55 -0.24 20.62
N ASP A 691 28.41 -1.22 20.29
CA ASP A 691 29.23 -2.00 21.25
C ASP A 691 30.08 -1.12 22.20
N THR A 692 30.63 -0.02 21.70
CA THR A 692 31.46 0.91 22.50
C THR A 692 30.76 2.21 22.88
N ALA A 693 29.51 2.39 22.50
CA ALA A 693 28.77 3.62 22.73
C ALA A 693 28.38 3.75 24.21
N THR A 694 28.06 4.97 24.63
CA THR A 694 27.58 5.25 25.99
C THR A 694 26.39 6.19 25.92
N THR A 695 25.23 5.70 26.36
CA THR A 695 24.04 6.54 26.60
C THR A 695 24.33 7.49 27.76
N ILE A 696 24.15 8.78 27.51
CA ILE A 696 24.35 9.86 28.48
C ILE A 696 23.01 10.29 29.08
N ALA A 697 21.97 10.38 28.25
CA ALA A 697 20.60 10.70 28.63
C ALA A 697 19.62 9.92 27.75
N ASP A 698 18.47 9.57 28.31
CA ASP A 698 17.46 8.73 27.65
C ASP A 698 16.40 9.54 26.90
N ALA A 699 15.87 10.61 27.52
CA ALA A 699 14.87 11.49 26.92
C ALA A 699 14.96 12.90 27.55
N PRO A 700 15.33 13.95 26.81
CA PRO A 700 15.83 13.91 25.42
C PRO A 700 17.14 13.09 25.32
N PHE A 701 17.31 12.41 24.19
CA PHE A 701 18.37 11.41 24.02
C PHE A 701 19.76 12.04 23.82
N GLU A 702 20.76 11.52 24.53
CA GLU A 702 22.17 11.86 24.31
C GLU A 702 23.03 10.58 24.30
N THR A 703 23.95 10.47 23.34
CA THR A 703 24.90 9.34 23.27
C THR A 703 26.25 9.77 22.70
N ARG A 704 27.30 9.03 23.04
CA ARG A 704 28.67 9.27 22.55
C ARG A 704 29.36 7.96 22.20
N GLY A 705 30.27 8.03 21.23
CA GLY A 705 31.12 6.87 20.89
C GLY A 705 30.43 5.83 20.03
N VAL A 706 29.35 6.20 19.32
CA VAL A 706 28.66 5.31 18.38
C VAL A 706 29.55 5.11 17.16
N THR A 707 29.83 3.86 16.80
CA THR A 707 30.63 3.57 15.59
C THR A 707 29.72 3.38 14.40
N THR A 708 30.00 4.07 13.29
CA THR A 708 29.17 4.03 12.09
C THR A 708 29.97 3.76 10.82
N HIS A 709 29.30 3.17 9.85
CA HIS A 709 29.79 2.90 8.51
C HIS A 709 28.72 3.30 7.49
N TYR A 710 29.14 3.69 6.29
CA TYR A 710 28.24 3.87 5.15
C TYR A 710 28.87 3.19 3.94
N LEU A 711 28.19 2.15 3.47
CA LEU A 711 28.67 1.23 2.46
C LEU A 711 27.86 1.42 1.18
N ASN A 712 28.53 1.51 0.02
CA ASN A 712 27.84 1.61 -1.27
C ASN A 712 27.98 0.30 -2.05
N ALA A 713 27.34 0.22 -3.23
CA ALA A 713 27.37 -0.98 -4.07
C ALA A 713 28.77 -1.59 -4.24
N GLY A 714 28.85 -2.92 -4.05
CA GLY A 714 30.08 -3.70 -4.09
C GLY A 714 30.81 -3.83 -2.74
N ASP A 715 30.56 -2.93 -1.79
CA ASP A 715 31.12 -3.03 -0.44
C ASP A 715 30.41 -4.13 0.36
N SER A 716 31.06 -4.66 1.40
CA SER A 716 30.48 -5.71 2.24
C SER A 716 30.84 -5.57 3.72
N PHE A 717 29.86 -5.79 4.59
CA PHE A 717 30.04 -6.00 6.02
C PHE A 717 30.03 -7.50 6.31
N VAL A 718 31.12 -8.02 6.90
CA VAL A 718 31.26 -9.46 7.18
C VAL A 718 31.33 -9.68 8.68
N TRP A 719 30.29 -10.29 9.22
CA TRP A 719 30.15 -10.63 10.64
C TRP A 719 30.64 -12.06 10.92
N TYR A 720 31.39 -12.22 12.01
CA TYR A 720 31.90 -13.50 12.50
C TYR A 720 31.26 -13.81 13.86
N PRO A 721 30.17 -14.61 13.90
CA PRO A 721 29.44 -14.88 15.14
C PRO A 721 30.29 -15.51 16.23
N ALA A 722 31.25 -16.37 15.88
CA ALA A 722 32.05 -17.11 16.85
C ALA A 722 33.00 -16.22 17.67
N THR A 723 33.49 -15.13 17.07
CA THR A 723 34.41 -14.18 17.71
C THR A 723 33.73 -12.87 18.07
N GLU A 724 32.47 -12.69 17.67
CA GLU A 724 31.70 -11.45 17.81
C GLU A 724 32.42 -10.22 17.22
N THR A 725 33.10 -10.42 16.09
CA THR A 725 33.84 -9.38 15.36
C THR A 725 33.33 -9.23 13.94
N TYR A 726 33.59 -8.09 13.30
CA TYR A 726 33.34 -7.89 11.87
C TYR A 726 34.55 -7.34 11.13
N VAL A 727 34.52 -7.51 9.81
CA VAL A 727 35.42 -6.86 8.85
C VAL A 727 34.58 -6.16 7.80
N VAL A 728 34.96 -4.92 7.46
CA VAL A 728 34.40 -4.21 6.32
C VAL A 728 35.32 -4.37 5.13
N HIS A 729 34.77 -4.89 4.03
CA HIS A 729 35.42 -4.98 2.73
C HIS A 729 34.90 -3.87 1.83
N VAL A 730 35.82 -3.13 1.22
CA VAL A 730 35.52 -2.05 0.29
C VAL A 730 35.91 -2.48 -1.11
N ASP A 731 35.08 -2.20 -2.10
CA ASP A 731 35.33 -2.57 -3.50
C ASP A 731 36.67 -2.02 -4.00
N GLU A 732 37.43 -2.85 -4.71
CA GLU A 732 38.80 -2.54 -5.14
C GLU A 732 38.89 -1.39 -6.16
N ASN A 733 37.78 -1.05 -6.83
CA ASN A 733 37.73 0.03 -7.80
C ASN A 733 37.62 1.43 -7.14
N ARG A 734 37.45 1.49 -5.81
CA ARG A 734 37.32 2.75 -5.08
C ARG A 734 38.68 3.35 -4.74
N THR A 735 38.77 4.68 -4.85
CA THR A 735 40.00 5.42 -4.54
C THR A 735 40.01 5.83 -3.06
N ALA A 736 41.03 5.42 -2.31
CA ALA A 736 41.20 5.83 -0.92
C ALA A 736 41.39 7.34 -0.77
N LYS A 737 40.66 7.95 0.18
CA LYS A 737 40.74 9.37 0.51
C LYS A 737 41.66 9.60 1.69
N THR A 738 42.40 10.70 1.65
CA THR A 738 43.17 11.17 2.81
C THR A 738 42.22 11.78 3.81
N VAL A 739 42.17 11.21 5.01
CA VAL A 739 41.41 11.76 6.14
C VAL A 739 42.35 12.52 7.08
N ALA A 740 42.01 13.76 7.44
CA ALA A 740 42.86 14.52 8.35
C ALA A 740 42.69 14.01 9.78
N SER A 741 43.80 13.85 10.50
CA SER A 741 43.84 13.54 11.93
C SER A 741 43.97 14.79 12.80
N SER A 742 43.69 15.98 12.25
CA SER A 742 43.80 17.28 12.93
C SER A 742 42.70 18.20 12.42
N PRO A 743 42.13 19.07 13.27
CA PRO A 743 40.97 19.88 12.91
C PRO A 743 41.33 20.87 11.78
N SER A 744 41.06 20.46 10.54
CA SER A 744 40.88 21.34 9.40
C SER A 744 39.42 21.77 9.33
N ALA A 745 39.06 22.65 8.38
CA ALA A 745 37.74 23.26 8.23
C ALA A 745 36.59 22.28 8.55
N THR A 746 35.78 22.64 9.56
CA THR A 746 34.58 21.91 9.96
C THR A 746 33.55 22.01 8.85
N THR A 747 33.02 20.86 8.41
CA THR A 747 31.82 20.83 7.56
C THR A 747 30.61 20.97 8.48
N THR A 748 29.64 21.81 8.12
CA THR A 748 28.45 22.07 8.93
C THR A 748 27.18 21.88 8.13
N SER A 749 26.14 21.33 8.76
CA SER A 749 24.75 21.40 8.28
C SER A 749 23.93 22.17 9.33
N SER A 750 22.97 22.97 8.89
CA SER A 750 22.07 23.73 9.77
C SER A 750 20.78 22.97 10.10
N ASP A 751 20.48 21.89 9.37
CA ASP A 751 19.32 21.04 9.61
C ASP A 751 19.67 19.58 9.30
N ILE A 752 20.27 18.91 10.28
CA ILE A 752 20.83 17.57 10.14
C ILE A 752 19.78 16.46 10.20
N LEU A 753 18.56 16.79 10.61
CA LEU A 753 17.44 15.86 10.72
C LEU A 753 16.50 15.97 9.51
N TYR A 754 16.95 16.61 8.42
CA TYR A 754 16.17 16.82 7.20
C TYR A 754 16.81 16.15 5.97
N GLN A 755 15.99 15.36 5.26
CA GLN A 755 16.35 14.68 4.01
C GLN A 755 17.77 14.08 4.03
N THR A 756 18.61 14.37 3.03
CA THR A 756 19.94 13.80 2.85
C THR A 756 21.06 14.55 3.57
N GLU A 757 20.74 15.56 4.39
CA GLU A 757 21.72 16.47 5.00
C GLU A 757 22.80 15.74 5.82
N TYR A 758 22.44 14.64 6.49
CA TYR A 758 23.42 13.80 7.18
C TYR A 758 24.47 13.23 6.22
N VAL A 759 24.04 12.56 5.15
CA VAL A 759 24.94 11.93 4.18
C VAL A 759 25.69 12.98 3.36
N ASP A 760 25.08 14.11 3.05
CA ASP A 760 25.73 15.22 2.36
C ASP A 760 26.84 15.84 3.22
N MET A 761 26.58 16.05 4.52
CA MET A 761 27.57 16.50 5.48
C MET A 761 28.71 15.48 5.65
N ALA A 762 28.39 14.19 5.76
CA ALA A 762 29.38 13.11 5.85
C ALA A 762 30.23 13.00 4.57
N THR A 763 29.61 13.14 3.40
CA THR A 763 30.27 13.16 2.09
C THR A 763 31.22 14.35 2.00
N ALA A 764 30.75 15.54 2.35
CA ALA A 764 31.57 16.76 2.36
C ALA A 764 32.75 16.66 3.34
N LEU A 765 32.59 16.03 4.51
CA LEU A 765 33.68 15.76 5.46
C LEU A 765 34.84 15.03 4.76
N PHE A 766 34.57 13.94 4.05
CA PHE A 766 35.60 13.13 3.41
C PHE A 766 36.11 13.71 2.09
N MET A 767 35.25 14.41 1.35
CA MET A 767 35.64 15.10 0.13
C MET A 767 36.61 16.25 0.41
N ASN A 768 36.43 16.95 1.54
CA ASN A 768 37.31 18.01 2.00
C ASN A 768 38.52 17.51 2.81
N GLY A 769 38.59 16.21 3.12
CA GLY A 769 39.62 15.63 3.98
C GLY A 769 39.58 16.20 5.40
N GLY A 770 38.40 16.51 5.93
CA GLY A 770 38.21 17.03 7.27
C GLY A 770 38.39 15.96 8.37
N ALA A 771 38.33 16.40 9.62
CA ALA A 771 38.44 15.54 10.80
C ALA A 771 37.15 15.50 11.65
N ILE A 772 36.32 16.55 11.54
CA ILE A 772 35.08 16.71 12.28
C ILE A 772 34.04 17.35 11.36
N ALA A 773 32.80 16.87 11.41
CA ALA A 773 31.63 17.57 10.89
C ALA A 773 30.58 17.76 12.00
N ARG A 774 29.77 18.82 11.90
CA ARG A 774 28.77 19.20 12.91
C ARG A 774 27.45 19.58 12.27
N GLY A 775 26.39 18.89 12.60
CA GLY A 775 25.02 19.25 12.23
C GLY A 775 24.24 19.76 13.45
N THR A 776 23.36 20.73 13.26
CA THR A 776 22.27 21.09 14.19
C THR A 776 20.95 20.68 13.56
N SER A 777 19.94 20.33 14.35
CA SER A 777 18.56 20.21 13.87
C SER A 777 17.91 21.59 13.74
N ASP A 778 16.90 21.74 12.89
CA ASP A 778 16.13 23.00 12.81
C ASP A 778 15.21 23.21 14.02
N GLU A 779 14.72 22.12 14.63
CA GLU A 779 13.83 22.21 15.79
C GLU A 779 14.55 22.73 17.04
N ASP A 780 13.91 23.63 17.80
CA ASP A 780 14.54 24.33 18.93
C ASP A 780 14.28 23.68 20.32
N ASP A 781 13.31 22.77 20.46
CA ASP A 781 12.92 22.13 21.75
C ASP A 781 13.00 20.59 21.72
N PRO A 782 14.18 20.01 21.96
CA PRO A 782 15.47 20.68 21.98
C PRO A 782 16.14 20.72 20.59
N GLU A 783 17.02 21.71 20.37
CA GLU A 783 18.00 21.67 19.28
C GLU A 783 18.98 20.52 19.51
N TYR A 784 18.99 19.55 18.59
CA TYR A 784 19.95 18.46 18.57
C TYR A 784 21.22 18.84 17.83
N ARG A 785 22.34 18.28 18.28
CA ARG A 785 23.65 18.41 17.66
C ARG A 785 24.22 17.03 17.37
N VAL A 786 24.63 16.84 16.12
CA VAL A 786 25.28 15.62 15.63
C VAL A 786 26.73 15.93 15.28
N GLU A 787 27.69 15.25 15.91
CA GLU A 787 29.11 15.36 15.56
C GLU A 787 29.63 14.06 14.94
N LEU A 788 30.22 14.16 13.74
CA LEU A 788 30.95 13.05 13.09
C LEU A 788 32.44 13.27 13.32
N LYS A 789 33.14 12.29 13.89
CA LYS A 789 34.56 12.37 14.27
C LYS A 789 35.38 11.29 13.58
N VAL A 790 36.42 11.73 12.88
CA VAL A 790 37.44 10.86 12.28
C VAL A 790 38.46 10.46 13.36
N ASN A 791 38.69 9.16 13.50
CA ASN A 791 39.69 8.60 14.40
C ASN A 791 40.80 7.85 13.61
N SER A 792 41.71 7.18 14.31
CA SER A 792 42.83 6.47 13.67
C SER A 792 42.41 5.25 12.84
N ASN A 793 41.21 4.70 13.10
CA ASN A 793 40.65 3.55 12.41
C ASN A 793 39.78 3.97 11.22
N THR A 794 39.28 5.22 11.20
CA THR A 794 38.45 5.72 10.11
C THR A 794 39.14 5.58 8.76
N ARG A 795 38.39 5.07 7.78
CA ARG A 795 38.80 5.01 6.37
C ARG A 795 37.67 5.56 5.53
N ALA A 796 38.02 6.19 4.42
CA ALA A 796 37.07 6.69 3.44
C ALA A 796 37.57 6.45 2.02
N PHE A 797 36.64 6.17 1.12
CA PHE A 797 36.90 5.81 -0.26
C PHE A 797 35.87 6.47 -1.17
N GLN A 798 36.23 6.71 -2.42
CA GLN A 798 35.38 7.41 -3.39
C GLN A 798 35.32 6.65 -4.71
N SER A 799 34.13 6.61 -5.31
CA SER A 799 33.90 6.22 -6.71
C SER A 799 32.85 7.13 -7.33
N GLY A 800 33.23 7.93 -8.33
CA GLY A 800 32.36 9.00 -8.83
C GLY A 800 32.01 9.98 -7.70
N ASP A 801 30.72 10.21 -7.50
CA ASP A 801 30.19 11.06 -6.42
C ASP A 801 29.88 10.27 -5.14
N ALA A 802 29.91 8.93 -5.19
CA ALA A 802 29.64 8.08 -4.03
C ALA A 802 30.86 8.00 -3.09
N VAL A 803 30.59 8.08 -1.78
CA VAL A 803 31.59 7.99 -0.72
C VAL A 803 31.26 6.84 0.23
N THR A 804 32.18 5.90 0.34
CA THR A 804 32.16 4.86 1.38
C THR A 804 32.98 5.34 2.57
N TYR A 805 32.47 5.18 3.80
CA TYR A 805 33.28 5.38 5.00
C TYR A 805 33.08 4.26 6.02
N THR A 806 34.11 4.05 6.84
CA THR A 806 34.13 3.01 7.87
C THR A 806 34.70 3.54 9.17
N TYR A 807 34.21 3.08 10.31
CA TYR A 807 34.70 3.43 11.65
C TYR A 807 34.67 4.93 11.94
N VAL A 808 33.59 5.61 11.58
CA VAL A 808 33.33 7.00 11.99
C VAL A 808 32.69 6.98 13.37
N GLU A 809 33.11 7.88 14.25
CA GLU A 809 32.49 8.03 15.56
C GLU A 809 31.41 9.12 15.51
N VAL A 810 30.22 8.81 16.01
CA VAL A 810 29.09 9.74 16.09
C VAL A 810 28.79 10.06 17.56
N GLU A 811 28.55 11.35 17.81
CA GLU A 811 27.99 11.83 19.07
C GLU A 811 26.68 12.56 18.80
N LEU A 812 25.67 12.27 19.62
CA LEU A 812 24.38 12.96 19.66
C LEU A 812 24.26 13.68 20.99
N SER A 813 23.98 14.96 20.94
CA SER A 813 23.74 15.80 22.11
C SER A 813 22.62 16.78 21.83
N HIS A 814 22.11 17.46 22.85
CA HIS A 814 21.14 18.52 22.66
C HIS A 814 21.47 19.72 23.54
N ASP A 815 20.90 20.87 23.24
CA ASP A 815 21.09 22.05 24.07
C ASP A 815 20.47 21.82 25.46
N ASN A 816 21.26 22.11 26.51
CA ASN A 816 20.85 21.99 27.90
C ASN A 816 20.07 23.25 28.32
N ASN A 817 18.87 23.45 27.76
CA ASN A 817 17.95 24.51 28.22
C ASN A 817 16.80 23.88 29.04
N TYR A 818 17.09 23.51 30.29
CA TYR A 818 16.10 23.42 31.36
C TYR A 818 16.57 24.18 32.61
#